data_AF-A0A353DJP6-F1
#
_entry.id   AF-A0A353DJP6-F1
#
_cell.length_a   1.000
_cell.length_b   1.000
_cell.length_c   1.000
_cell.angle_alpha   90.00
_cell.angle_beta   90.00
_cell.angle_gamma   90.00
#
_symmetry.space_group_name_H-M   'P 1'
#
loop_
_entity.id
_entity.type
_entity.pdbx_description
1 polymer ?
#
loop_
_entity_poly.entity_id
_entity_poly.type
_entity_poly.pdbx_seq_one_letter_code
_entity_poly.pdbx_strand_id
1 'polypeptide(L)'
;MRLRSLRLLVPLALVFGVYAILSEEGSRAGSESDGVRSADQSLGFSDPVSRELRWERFLEDRSELREYGGNLMKIGSRLPLSKFAGLSPEMQMRLAKFAHLRENSPLPPFSMCWAPGVAPEALEAFHAVEDQMGDVPGEPQPATQFDENDRWGRTATYNSFFEGREQGKPTTLRWSFIPDGTSIFGFNGEPTSDSDLIEFLDARYGVSGGGSDLTTRPWFAVFQAAFDNISELTGVSYVYESNDDGAGLAQFSLPSGSIGTRGDIRIGGHFIDGESGSNTLAYNFSPSAGDMVIDTANPVFYGNTSSNSLNLRNVVEHEHGHGLALSHVCPINQTKLMEPFISRQFRGLQLDDIFSLNRLYGDYFEKHDSSVRNNDSPGNAAPLALSVGNSFTRAYLSIDDNSDQDFYLLEDVPSESLITYRVIPVTTPGGFVEGPQNTDGSCSSGSLYNFTSIHDLDIAILSSNGGTVLSQATSEPIGEGEEIVSFSVPSTGDYYLRVTGGSANSAQLYTLEVDLAPSPGSPPAAPSGLIADLSISGEVSLSWNDNSDSEDGFEIERKLERNGTWEIYDTVGLDSESYVDIDPVPGINLFYRVTAQGVGGNSDPSGDEIKMVVDLSAERYVYDLGGTQSPVASGAFRVSRQTDGDVSWSGSVTSRDRGGSDLSNRDYLWSSSARTWSHRITNGVWEVSVRQGDEDDPRENMTIAAEGNLVASNLDTSPNEFLETTFLVKVEDGSLDLTFDDTGGASDRWVVNRIELNLQTPYQSWAFSEELPGGQSGPEQDADGDGIANVQEYYFGLSPLIQDDAIVIESAPAADASKFEFIFVRDPEAQVGEVVFETSDDLVEWNEFDPSPEEIDVSLQGSLERVTLTLSKADDQRYIRIGVSID
;
A
#
# COMPACT_ATOMS: atom_id res chain seq x y z
N MET A 1 1.47 10.86 -63.06
CA MET A 1 2.10 9.52 -63.09
C MET A 1 1.00 8.50 -62.83
N ARG A 2 0.43 7.83 -63.84
CA ARG A 2 0.78 6.44 -64.31
C ARG A 2 0.88 5.48 -63.09
N LEU A 3 0.08 4.43 -62.88
CA LEU A 3 -0.80 3.58 -63.72
C LEU A 3 -1.90 2.92 -62.83
N ARG A 4 -3.18 2.99 -63.25
CA ARG A 4 -4.12 1.89 -63.62
C ARG A 4 -4.72 1.02 -62.48
N SER A 5 -6.00 1.16 -62.08
CA SER A 5 -7.31 0.91 -62.77
C SER A 5 -7.77 -0.56 -62.67
N LEU A 6 -9.05 -0.98 -62.53
CA LEU A 6 -10.37 -0.39 -62.74
C LEU A 6 -11.48 -1.30 -62.13
N ARG A 7 -12.68 -0.73 -62.03
CA ARG A 7 -14.00 -1.16 -61.53
C ARG A 7 -14.78 -2.28 -62.32
N LEU A 8 -15.79 -2.84 -61.63
CA LEU A 8 -17.25 -2.93 -61.96
C LEU A 8 -17.94 -4.25 -62.45
N LEU A 9 -19.01 -4.65 -61.70
CA LEU A 9 -20.40 -5.13 -62.02
C LEU A 9 -20.69 -6.35 -62.97
N VAL A 10 -21.30 -7.44 -62.41
CA VAL A 10 -22.60 -8.21 -62.71
C VAL A 10 -22.93 -8.63 -64.18
N PRO A 11 -23.79 -9.64 -64.59
CA PRO A 11 -24.69 -10.65 -63.92
C PRO A 11 -24.68 -12.13 -64.43
N LEU A 12 -25.51 -12.97 -63.76
CA LEU A 12 -26.36 -14.13 -64.20
C LEU A 12 -26.29 -14.67 -65.65
N ALA A 13 -26.21 -16.01 -65.81
CA ALA A 13 -27.23 -16.88 -66.43
C ALA A 13 -26.77 -18.35 -66.64
N LEU A 14 -27.71 -19.27 -66.42
CA LEU A 14 -27.68 -20.72 -66.73
C LEU A 14 -27.33 -21.05 -68.19
N VAL A 15 -26.86 -22.29 -68.45
CA VAL A 15 -27.48 -23.26 -69.41
C VAL A 15 -26.81 -24.66 -69.33
N PHE A 16 -27.68 -25.66 -69.50
CA PHE A 16 -27.54 -27.13 -69.51
C PHE A 16 -26.62 -27.78 -70.57
N GLY A 17 -26.26 -29.06 -70.33
CA GLY A 17 -25.92 -30.08 -71.34
C GLY A 17 -24.92 -31.13 -70.81
N VAL A 18 -25.29 -32.32 -70.28
CA VAL A 18 -25.93 -33.55 -70.84
C VAL A 18 -24.95 -34.51 -71.56
N TYR A 19 -24.91 -35.75 -71.02
CA TYR A 19 -24.48 -37.07 -71.58
C TYR A 19 -22.98 -37.33 -71.85
N ALA A 20 -22.43 -38.55 -71.78
CA ALA A 20 -22.73 -39.84 -71.15
C ALA A 20 -21.64 -40.82 -71.62
N ILE A 21 -21.19 -41.70 -70.71
CA ILE A 21 -20.81 -43.12 -70.89
C ILE A 21 -19.78 -43.49 -71.97
N LEU A 22 -18.71 -44.20 -71.56
CA LEU A 22 -18.28 -45.46 -72.17
C LEU A 22 -17.52 -46.33 -71.16
N SER A 23 -17.88 -47.62 -71.19
CA SER A 23 -17.31 -48.81 -70.54
C SER A 23 -15.98 -49.24 -71.22
N GLU A 24 -15.21 -50.28 -70.86
CA GLU A 24 -15.48 -51.61 -70.30
C GLU A 24 -14.13 -52.35 -69.99
N GLU A 25 -14.23 -53.49 -69.28
CA GLU A 25 -13.31 -54.68 -69.22
C GLU A 25 -11.85 -54.58 -68.71
N GLY A 26 -11.28 -55.54 -67.95
CA GLY A 26 -11.78 -56.82 -67.43
C GLY A 26 -10.66 -57.80 -66.94
N SER A 27 -10.87 -58.37 -65.75
CA SER A 27 -10.67 -59.79 -65.34
C SER A 27 -9.34 -60.41 -64.82
N ARG A 28 -9.55 -61.21 -63.74
CA ARG A 28 -8.95 -62.49 -63.24
C ARG A 28 -8.12 -62.40 -61.93
N ALA A 29 -8.18 -63.31 -60.93
CA ALA A 29 -9.11 -64.35 -60.44
C ALA A 29 -8.46 -65.04 -59.19
N GLY A 30 -9.26 -65.47 -58.20
CA GLY A 30 -8.96 -66.50 -57.15
C GLY A 30 -8.32 -65.98 -55.85
N SER A 31 -8.68 -66.38 -54.61
CA SER A 31 -9.51 -67.48 -54.06
C SER A 31 -9.93 -67.19 -52.60
N GLU A 32 -11.10 -67.74 -52.21
CA GLU A 32 -11.68 -68.14 -50.89
C GLU A 32 -10.82 -68.06 -49.61
N SER A 33 -11.32 -67.97 -48.37
CA SER A 33 -12.60 -67.64 -47.71
C SER A 33 -12.38 -67.85 -46.20
N ASP A 34 -12.88 -66.94 -45.34
CA ASP A 34 -13.33 -67.12 -43.93
C ASP A 34 -13.26 -65.72 -43.25
N GLY A 35 -14.29 -65.08 -42.70
CA GLY A 35 -15.64 -65.54 -42.39
C GLY A 35 -16.12 -64.96 -41.05
N VAL A 36 -16.14 -63.63 -40.87
CA VAL A 36 -16.99 -62.97 -39.86
C VAL A 36 -17.63 -61.73 -40.49
N ARG A 37 -18.93 -61.83 -40.78
CA ARG A 37 -19.76 -60.75 -41.33
C ARG A 37 -20.10 -59.76 -40.22
N SER A 38 -19.63 -58.53 -40.36
CA SER A 38 -20.33 -57.35 -39.86
C SER A 38 -21.55 -57.11 -40.74
N ALA A 39 -22.74 -57.14 -40.15
CA ALA A 39 -23.94 -56.60 -40.77
C ALA A 39 -24.47 -55.51 -39.84
N ASP A 40 -24.14 -54.25 -40.14
CA ASP A 40 -25.09 -53.17 -39.93
C ASP A 40 -24.69 -51.95 -40.77
N GLN A 41 -25.30 -51.81 -41.95
CA GLN A 41 -25.50 -50.50 -42.57
C GLN A 41 -26.81 -50.52 -43.36
N SER A 42 -27.61 -49.48 -43.10
CA SER A 42 -28.83 -49.05 -43.78
C SER A 42 -30.15 -49.60 -43.24
N LEU A 43 -30.82 -48.79 -42.40
CA LEU A 43 -32.07 -48.10 -42.76
C LEU A 43 -32.43 -47.11 -41.63
N GLY A 44 -32.43 -45.82 -41.96
CA GLY A 44 -32.88 -44.75 -41.09
C GLY A 44 -34.40 -44.78 -40.98
N PHE A 45 -34.88 -45.05 -39.77
CA PHE A 45 -36.05 -44.53 -39.05
C PHE A 45 -36.07 -45.34 -37.75
N SER A 46 -35.62 -44.75 -36.64
CA SER A 46 -35.52 -45.45 -35.35
C SER A 46 -36.92 -45.71 -34.79
N ASP A 47 -37.47 -46.89 -35.08
CA ASP A 47 -38.67 -47.41 -34.46
C ASP A 47 -38.51 -47.39 -32.93
N PRO A 48 -39.41 -46.76 -32.15
CA PRO A 48 -39.39 -46.76 -30.69
C PRO A 48 -39.20 -48.17 -30.11
N VAL A 49 -39.83 -49.18 -30.73
CA VAL A 49 -39.72 -50.59 -30.31
C VAL A 49 -38.29 -51.12 -30.51
N SER A 50 -37.61 -50.76 -31.61
CA SER A 50 -36.21 -51.13 -31.86
C SER A 50 -35.21 -50.43 -30.93
N ARG A 51 -35.57 -49.26 -30.39
CA ARG A 51 -34.76 -48.52 -29.41
C ARG A 51 -34.92 -49.15 -28.03
N GLU A 52 -36.15 -49.43 -27.61
CA GLU A 52 -36.47 -50.07 -26.34
C GLU A 52 -35.82 -51.46 -26.26
N LEU A 53 -35.96 -52.30 -27.30
CA LEU A 53 -35.31 -53.62 -27.38
C LEU A 53 -33.77 -53.57 -27.28
N ARG A 54 -33.13 -52.50 -27.78
CA ARG A 54 -31.67 -52.32 -27.67
C ARG A 54 -31.24 -52.01 -26.24
N TRP A 55 -32.02 -51.18 -25.54
CA TRP A 55 -31.80 -50.88 -24.14
C TRP A 55 -32.09 -52.09 -23.25
N GLU A 56 -33.20 -52.79 -23.46
CA GLU A 56 -33.55 -54.03 -22.74
C GLU A 56 -32.42 -55.05 -22.84
N ARG A 57 -31.92 -55.31 -24.05
CA ARG A 57 -30.82 -56.25 -24.28
C ARG A 57 -29.50 -55.81 -23.64
N PHE A 58 -29.21 -54.51 -23.63
CA PHE A 58 -28.02 -53.99 -22.96
C PHE A 58 -28.10 -54.18 -21.44
N LEU A 59 -29.30 -54.05 -20.86
CA LEU A 59 -29.54 -54.18 -19.42
C LEU A 59 -29.66 -55.64 -18.96
N GLU A 60 -29.97 -56.60 -19.84
CA GLU A 60 -30.07 -58.04 -19.53
C GLU A 60 -28.79 -58.59 -18.87
N ASP A 61 -27.63 -58.15 -19.34
CA ASP A 61 -26.31 -58.61 -18.86
C ASP A 61 -25.69 -57.69 -17.78
N ARG A 62 -26.41 -56.66 -17.31
CA ARG A 62 -25.92 -55.63 -16.36
C ARG A 62 -26.79 -55.58 -15.12
N SER A 63 -26.63 -56.59 -14.27
CA SER A 63 -27.45 -56.80 -13.07
C SER A 63 -27.50 -55.60 -12.13
N GLU A 64 -26.44 -54.80 -12.10
CA GLU A 64 -26.28 -53.61 -11.26
C GLU A 64 -27.17 -52.43 -11.72
N LEU A 65 -27.47 -52.30 -13.01
CA LEU A 65 -28.32 -51.21 -13.55
C LEU A 65 -29.81 -51.60 -13.65
N ARG A 66 -30.13 -52.87 -13.38
CA ARG A 66 -31.45 -53.43 -13.63
C ARG A 66 -32.58 -52.73 -12.88
N GLU A 67 -32.31 -52.27 -11.66
CA GLU A 67 -33.26 -51.50 -10.84
C GLU A 67 -33.67 -50.17 -11.50
N TYR A 68 -32.75 -49.55 -12.25
CA TYR A 68 -32.94 -48.26 -12.91
C TYR A 68 -33.32 -48.39 -14.38
N GLY A 69 -33.48 -49.61 -14.90
CA GLY A 69 -33.68 -49.86 -16.33
C GLY A 69 -34.87 -49.12 -16.92
N GLY A 70 -35.98 -49.02 -16.16
CA GLY A 70 -37.15 -48.25 -16.57
C GLY A 70 -36.88 -46.74 -16.73
N ASN A 71 -36.09 -46.17 -15.83
CA ASN A 71 -35.68 -44.77 -15.87
C ASN A 71 -34.74 -44.51 -17.08
N LEU A 72 -33.74 -45.38 -17.26
CA LEU A 72 -32.77 -45.30 -18.36
C LEU A 72 -33.44 -45.41 -19.75
N MET A 73 -34.45 -46.28 -19.90
CA MET A 73 -35.21 -46.42 -21.15
C MET A 73 -36.04 -45.17 -21.47
N LYS A 74 -36.57 -44.48 -20.45
CA LYS A 74 -37.32 -43.24 -20.62
C LYS A 74 -36.45 -42.08 -21.09
N ILE A 75 -35.25 -41.91 -20.52
CA ILE A 75 -34.29 -40.89 -20.97
C ILE A 75 -33.68 -41.22 -22.34
N GLY A 76 -33.82 -42.46 -22.82
CA GLY A 76 -33.29 -42.95 -24.09
C GLY A 76 -33.76 -42.18 -25.34
N SER A 77 -34.77 -41.32 -25.25
CA SER A 77 -35.13 -40.36 -26.31
C SER A 77 -34.19 -39.16 -26.41
N ARG A 78 -33.58 -38.74 -25.29
CA ARG A 78 -32.64 -37.62 -25.21
C ARG A 78 -31.19 -38.11 -25.17
N LEU A 79 -30.95 -39.29 -24.58
CA LEU A 79 -29.62 -39.92 -24.49
C LEU A 79 -29.55 -41.24 -25.28
N PRO A 80 -28.89 -41.29 -26.45
CA PRO A 80 -28.70 -42.53 -27.20
C PRO A 80 -27.90 -43.58 -26.42
N LEU A 81 -28.28 -44.86 -26.55
CA LEU A 81 -27.58 -45.98 -25.89
C LEU A 81 -26.07 -46.00 -26.16
N SER A 82 -25.64 -45.61 -27.37
CA SER A 82 -24.21 -45.54 -27.71
C SER A 82 -23.43 -44.52 -26.88
N LYS A 83 -24.04 -43.39 -26.52
CA LYS A 83 -23.42 -42.39 -25.65
C LYS A 83 -23.36 -42.91 -24.21
N PHE A 84 -24.48 -43.43 -23.70
CA PHE A 84 -24.53 -44.03 -22.35
C PHE A 84 -23.54 -45.19 -22.16
N ALA A 85 -23.50 -46.12 -23.12
CA ALA A 85 -22.60 -47.28 -23.07
C ALA A 85 -21.11 -46.89 -23.18
N GLY A 86 -20.81 -45.70 -23.70
CA GLY A 86 -19.46 -45.14 -23.76
C GLY A 86 -18.96 -44.56 -22.44
N LEU A 87 -19.85 -44.28 -21.48
CA LEU A 87 -19.49 -43.81 -20.15
C LEU A 87 -18.81 -44.91 -19.32
N SER A 88 -18.03 -44.54 -18.31
CA SER A 88 -17.47 -45.52 -17.37
C SER A 88 -18.58 -46.24 -16.58
N PRO A 89 -18.34 -47.47 -16.07
CA PRO A 89 -19.32 -48.17 -15.26
C PRO A 89 -19.81 -47.37 -14.04
N GLU A 90 -18.92 -46.62 -13.39
CA GLU A 90 -19.24 -45.76 -12.25
C GLU A 90 -20.18 -44.62 -12.67
N MET A 91 -19.89 -43.97 -13.80
CA MET A 91 -20.72 -42.91 -14.36
C MET A 91 -22.09 -43.42 -14.79
N GLN A 92 -22.14 -44.59 -15.43
CA GLN A 92 -23.40 -45.23 -15.83
C GLN A 92 -24.29 -45.47 -14.60
N MET A 93 -23.72 -45.95 -13.50
CA MET A 93 -24.43 -46.17 -12.24
C MET A 93 -24.92 -44.87 -11.63
N ARG A 94 -24.08 -43.84 -11.55
CA ARG A 94 -24.45 -42.55 -10.97
C ARG A 94 -25.54 -41.87 -11.78
N LEU A 95 -25.40 -41.81 -13.11
CA LEU A 95 -26.43 -41.26 -13.99
C LEU A 95 -27.75 -42.01 -13.84
N ALA A 96 -27.71 -43.35 -13.71
CA ALA A 96 -28.91 -44.15 -13.51
C ALA A 96 -29.63 -43.81 -12.19
N LYS A 97 -28.87 -43.61 -11.11
CA LYS A 97 -29.40 -43.13 -9.82
C LYS A 97 -29.95 -41.71 -9.91
N PHE A 98 -29.23 -40.81 -10.57
CA PHE A 98 -29.66 -39.43 -10.79
C PHE A 98 -30.98 -39.36 -11.57
N ALA A 99 -31.08 -40.09 -12.68
CA ALA A 99 -32.32 -40.20 -13.46
C ALA A 99 -33.47 -40.80 -12.63
N HIS A 100 -33.18 -41.81 -11.81
CA HIS A 100 -34.16 -42.38 -10.90
C HIS A 100 -34.65 -41.37 -9.84
N LEU A 101 -33.75 -40.59 -9.24
CA LEU A 101 -34.09 -39.59 -8.23
C LEU A 101 -34.95 -38.47 -8.82
N ARG A 102 -34.52 -37.90 -9.95
CA ARG A 102 -35.22 -36.82 -10.66
C ARG A 102 -36.61 -37.24 -11.15
N GLU A 103 -36.75 -38.47 -11.66
CA GLU A 103 -38.06 -38.93 -12.15
C GLU A 103 -39.06 -39.20 -11.03
N ASN A 104 -38.58 -39.70 -9.89
CA ASN A 104 -39.44 -40.15 -8.81
C ASN A 104 -39.63 -39.12 -7.68
N SER A 105 -38.97 -37.95 -7.76
CA SER A 105 -38.99 -36.92 -6.73
C SER A 105 -38.98 -35.50 -7.30
N PRO A 106 -39.76 -34.55 -6.77
CA PRO A 106 -39.61 -33.14 -7.09
C PRO A 106 -38.35 -32.60 -6.39
N LEU A 107 -37.20 -32.67 -7.05
CA LEU A 107 -35.97 -32.08 -6.56
C LEU A 107 -35.92 -30.59 -6.91
N PRO A 108 -35.31 -29.74 -6.06
CA PRO A 108 -35.01 -28.38 -6.44
C PRO A 108 -34.05 -28.36 -7.66
N PRO A 109 -34.21 -27.42 -8.60
CA PRO A 109 -33.28 -27.26 -9.70
C PRO A 109 -31.90 -26.84 -9.18
N PHE A 110 -30.87 -27.41 -9.77
CA PHE A 110 -29.47 -27.14 -9.48
C PHE A 110 -28.64 -27.38 -10.73
N SER A 111 -27.48 -26.75 -10.78
CA SER A 111 -26.50 -26.89 -11.86
C SER A 111 -25.19 -27.43 -11.30
N MET A 112 -24.38 -28.08 -12.14
CA MET A 112 -23.14 -28.75 -11.75
C MET A 112 -21.92 -28.16 -12.46
N CYS A 113 -20.84 -27.90 -11.75
CA CYS A 113 -19.52 -27.65 -12.34
C CYS A 113 -18.74 -28.95 -12.54
N TRP A 114 -18.17 -29.09 -13.74
CA TRP A 114 -17.37 -30.26 -14.12
C TRP A 114 -15.88 -29.96 -14.11
N ALA A 115 -15.08 -30.92 -13.65
CA ALA A 115 -13.64 -30.79 -13.67
C ALA A 115 -13.07 -30.80 -15.11
N PRO A 116 -11.93 -30.12 -15.35
CA PRO A 116 -11.32 -30.10 -16.67
C PRO A 116 -10.89 -31.50 -17.11
N GLY A 117 -11.26 -31.88 -18.34
CA GLY A 117 -10.85 -33.14 -18.94
C GLY A 117 -11.82 -34.32 -18.72
N VAL A 118 -12.96 -34.10 -18.05
CA VAL A 118 -14.09 -35.02 -18.11
C VAL A 118 -14.60 -35.09 -19.55
N ALA A 119 -14.97 -36.29 -20.01
CA ALA A 119 -15.45 -36.51 -21.38
C ALA A 119 -16.76 -35.71 -21.60
N PRO A 120 -16.89 -34.92 -22.68
CA PRO A 120 -18.10 -34.14 -22.96
C PRO A 120 -19.39 -34.98 -22.95
N GLU A 121 -19.30 -36.26 -23.32
CA GLU A 121 -20.41 -37.20 -23.31
C GLU A 121 -21.03 -37.39 -21.91
N ALA A 122 -20.27 -37.19 -20.84
CA ALA A 122 -20.76 -37.26 -19.47
C ALA A 122 -21.64 -36.06 -19.12
N LEU A 123 -21.15 -34.84 -19.39
CA LEU A 123 -21.92 -33.60 -19.27
C LEU A 123 -23.24 -33.71 -20.05
N GLU A 124 -23.13 -34.13 -21.31
CA GLU A 124 -24.29 -34.31 -22.20
C GLU A 124 -25.32 -35.27 -21.61
N ALA A 125 -24.86 -36.36 -20.99
CA ALA A 125 -25.72 -37.38 -20.42
C ALA A 125 -26.48 -36.90 -19.18
N PHE A 126 -25.84 -36.15 -18.28
CA PHE A 126 -26.50 -35.59 -17.10
C PHE A 126 -27.50 -34.50 -17.48
N HIS A 127 -27.11 -33.61 -18.40
CA HIS A 127 -28.02 -32.55 -18.86
C HIS A 127 -29.25 -33.10 -19.60
N ALA A 128 -29.10 -34.20 -20.36
CA ALA A 128 -30.23 -34.88 -20.98
C ALA A 128 -31.26 -35.42 -19.98
N VAL A 129 -30.87 -35.71 -18.74
CA VAL A 129 -31.78 -36.09 -17.66
C VAL A 129 -32.53 -34.85 -17.14
N GLU A 130 -31.83 -33.74 -16.93
CA GLU A 130 -32.41 -32.46 -16.45
C GLU A 130 -33.44 -31.90 -17.44
N ASP A 131 -33.10 -31.86 -18.73
CA ASP A 131 -34.00 -31.43 -19.82
C ASP A 131 -35.26 -32.31 -19.90
N GLN A 132 -35.11 -33.63 -19.78
CA GLN A 132 -36.24 -34.56 -19.83
C GLN A 132 -37.25 -34.33 -18.68
N MET A 133 -36.82 -33.73 -17.58
CA MET A 133 -37.65 -33.45 -16.40
C MET A 133 -38.20 -32.02 -16.37
N GLY A 134 -37.83 -31.19 -17.35
CA GLY A 134 -38.29 -29.80 -17.45
C GLY A 134 -37.54 -28.82 -16.54
N ASP A 135 -36.36 -29.22 -16.06
CA ASP A 135 -35.48 -28.38 -15.23
C ASP A 135 -34.64 -27.40 -16.08
N VAL A 136 -34.77 -27.47 -17.41
CA VAL A 136 -34.11 -26.58 -18.38
C VAL A 136 -35.15 -25.58 -18.93
N PRO A 137 -34.86 -24.28 -18.99
CA PRO A 137 -35.77 -23.27 -19.55
C PRO A 137 -36.25 -23.70 -20.96
N GLY A 138 -37.57 -23.74 -21.17
CA GLY A 138 -38.20 -24.34 -22.35
C GLY A 138 -37.97 -23.67 -23.71
N GLU A 139 -37.12 -22.63 -23.79
CA GLU A 139 -36.75 -21.95 -25.04
C GLU A 139 -35.23 -21.66 -25.03
N PRO A 140 -34.51 -21.84 -26.15
CA PRO A 140 -33.07 -21.53 -26.21
C PRO A 140 -32.87 -20.02 -26.03
N GLN A 141 -32.34 -19.62 -24.87
CA GLN A 141 -32.03 -18.22 -24.56
C GLN A 141 -30.87 -17.73 -25.45
N PRO A 142 -31.06 -16.68 -26.27
CA PRO A 142 -29.98 -16.10 -27.07
C PRO A 142 -29.19 -15.06 -26.25
N ALA A 143 -27.86 -15.26 -26.17
CA ALA A 143 -26.82 -14.36 -25.62
C ALA A 143 -27.06 -13.84 -24.18
N THR A 144 -26.06 -13.96 -23.30
CA THR A 144 -26.14 -13.63 -21.87
C THR A 144 -27.21 -14.48 -21.18
N GLN A 145 -26.87 -15.76 -20.98
CA GLN A 145 -27.84 -16.79 -20.59
C GLN A 145 -28.15 -16.72 -19.10
N PHE A 146 -29.22 -16.04 -18.78
CA PHE A 146 -29.80 -16.02 -17.45
C PHE A 146 -31.32 -16.20 -17.53
N ASP A 147 -31.94 -16.60 -16.43
CA ASP A 147 -33.40 -16.57 -16.31
C ASP A 147 -33.82 -15.33 -15.54
N GLU A 148 -34.35 -14.34 -16.27
CA GLU A 148 -34.90 -13.09 -15.70
C GLU A 148 -36.01 -13.37 -14.67
N ASN A 149 -36.72 -14.49 -14.83
CA ASN A 149 -37.78 -14.90 -13.94
C ASN A 149 -37.26 -15.67 -12.73
N ASP A 150 -35.98 -16.04 -12.65
CA ASP A 150 -35.43 -16.88 -11.56
C ASP A 150 -34.50 -16.13 -10.59
N ARG A 151 -34.32 -14.81 -10.74
CA ARG A 151 -33.52 -14.01 -9.80
C ARG A 151 -34.03 -14.03 -8.36
N TRP A 152 -33.17 -13.64 -7.41
CA TRP A 152 -33.54 -13.47 -6.00
C TRP A 152 -34.69 -12.46 -5.82
N GLY A 153 -35.87 -12.98 -5.46
CA GLY A 153 -37.05 -12.16 -5.15
C GLY A 153 -37.31 -11.93 -3.66
N ARG A 154 -36.65 -12.70 -2.78
CA ARG A 154 -36.71 -12.53 -1.32
C ARG A 154 -35.39 -12.97 -0.71
N THR A 155 -34.92 -12.23 0.27
CA THR A 155 -33.72 -12.58 1.07
C THR A 155 -34.04 -12.42 2.55
N ALA A 156 -33.14 -12.86 3.43
CA ALA A 156 -33.24 -12.66 4.87
C ALA A 156 -33.32 -11.16 5.22
N THR A 157 -32.65 -10.32 4.43
CA THR A 157 -32.62 -8.86 4.56
C THR A 157 -33.87 -8.21 3.96
N TYR A 158 -34.26 -8.63 2.76
CA TYR A 158 -35.39 -8.08 2.01
C TYR A 158 -36.48 -9.15 1.83
N ASN A 159 -37.32 -9.30 2.87
CA ASN A 159 -38.31 -10.40 2.96
C ASN A 159 -39.76 -9.94 2.75
N SER A 160 -39.98 -8.68 2.38
CA SER A 160 -41.34 -8.14 2.27
C SER A 160 -42.06 -8.73 1.05
N PHE A 161 -43.39 -8.85 1.11
CA PHE A 161 -44.17 -9.33 -0.05
C PHE A 161 -44.22 -8.31 -1.20
N PHE A 162 -43.89 -7.05 -0.92
CA PHE A 162 -44.01 -5.93 -1.86
C PHE A 162 -42.69 -5.60 -2.58
N GLU A 163 -41.57 -6.20 -2.17
CA GLU A 163 -40.34 -6.17 -2.94
C GLU A 163 -40.48 -7.13 -4.13
N GLY A 164 -40.83 -6.57 -5.29
CA GLY A 164 -40.95 -7.31 -6.54
C GLY A 164 -39.58 -7.72 -7.11
N ARG A 165 -39.59 -8.70 -8.01
CA ARG A 165 -38.45 -9.02 -8.91
C ARG A 165 -38.35 -7.92 -9.97
N GLU A 166 -37.77 -6.79 -9.62
CA GLU A 166 -37.61 -5.62 -10.51
C GLU A 166 -36.20 -5.59 -11.04
N GLN A 167 -36.05 -5.76 -12.36
CA GLN A 167 -34.76 -5.80 -13.08
C GLN A 167 -33.88 -4.58 -12.78
N GLY A 168 -32.55 -4.73 -12.87
CA GLY A 168 -31.60 -3.73 -12.38
C GLY A 168 -31.52 -3.63 -10.85
N LYS A 169 -32.61 -3.84 -10.12
CA LYS A 169 -32.60 -3.59 -8.67
C LYS A 169 -31.56 -4.41 -7.89
N PRO A 170 -30.69 -3.79 -7.07
CA PRO A 170 -29.65 -4.46 -6.29
C PRO A 170 -30.25 -5.34 -5.20
N THR A 171 -29.50 -6.33 -4.72
CA THR A 171 -29.95 -7.23 -3.64
C THR A 171 -28.88 -7.44 -2.58
N THR A 172 -29.28 -7.89 -1.39
CA THR A 172 -28.35 -8.25 -0.31
C THR A 172 -28.57 -9.69 0.09
N LEU A 173 -27.53 -10.51 -0.07
CA LEU A 173 -27.51 -11.93 0.26
C LEU A 173 -26.63 -12.17 1.47
N ARG A 174 -27.16 -12.94 2.44
CA ARG A 174 -26.36 -13.46 3.53
C ARG A 174 -25.75 -14.80 3.16
N TRP A 175 -24.50 -15.04 3.52
CA TRP A 175 -23.87 -16.33 3.27
C TRP A 175 -23.29 -16.92 4.55
N SER A 176 -23.39 -18.24 4.71
CA SER A 176 -22.90 -18.99 5.89
C SER A 176 -22.29 -20.32 5.47
N PHE A 177 -21.52 -20.93 6.38
CA PHE A 177 -21.05 -22.31 6.22
C PHE A 177 -21.97 -23.26 6.96
N ILE A 178 -22.33 -24.37 6.32
CA ILE A 178 -23.07 -25.46 6.95
C ILE A 178 -22.13 -26.12 7.97
N PRO A 179 -22.54 -26.28 9.25
CA PRO A 179 -21.70 -26.93 10.25
C PRO A 179 -21.42 -28.38 9.88
N ASP A 180 -20.18 -28.84 10.07
CA ASP A 180 -19.84 -30.23 9.88
C ASP A 180 -20.73 -31.15 10.75
N GLY A 181 -21.10 -32.31 10.22
CA GLY A 181 -22.08 -33.21 10.84
C GLY A 181 -23.55 -32.90 10.48
N THR A 182 -23.82 -31.82 9.74
CA THR A 182 -25.18 -31.53 9.23
C THR A 182 -25.49 -32.38 8.00
N SER A 183 -26.62 -33.11 8.01
CA SER A 183 -26.98 -34.01 6.92
C SER A 183 -27.28 -33.29 5.59
N ILE A 184 -26.67 -33.74 4.50
CA ILE A 184 -26.89 -33.32 3.12
C ILE A 184 -27.45 -34.50 2.32
N PHE A 185 -28.65 -34.33 1.74
CA PHE A 185 -29.26 -35.32 0.85
C PHE A 185 -28.43 -35.49 -0.44
N GLY A 186 -28.44 -36.71 -1.00
CA GLY A 186 -27.74 -36.99 -2.26
C GLY A 186 -28.59 -36.60 -3.46
N PHE A 187 -28.33 -35.44 -4.06
CA PHE A 187 -29.13 -34.85 -5.14
C PHE A 187 -28.70 -35.32 -6.54
N ASN A 188 -27.46 -35.74 -6.72
CA ASN A 188 -26.81 -36.01 -8.01
C ASN A 188 -26.41 -37.50 -8.18
N GLY A 189 -27.16 -38.39 -7.51
CA GLY A 189 -26.94 -39.84 -7.53
C GLY A 189 -25.88 -40.37 -6.55
N GLU A 190 -25.23 -39.48 -5.80
CA GLU A 190 -24.35 -39.72 -4.66
C GLU A 190 -25.14 -40.15 -3.39
N PRO A 191 -24.49 -40.75 -2.38
CA PRO A 191 -25.15 -41.06 -1.13
C PRO A 191 -25.47 -39.81 -0.30
N THR A 192 -26.56 -39.87 0.49
CA THR A 192 -26.77 -38.91 1.58
C THR A 192 -25.67 -39.09 2.63
N SER A 193 -25.02 -38.00 2.99
CA SER A 193 -24.00 -37.98 4.05
C SER A 193 -23.95 -36.62 4.74
N ASP A 194 -23.23 -36.55 5.85
CA ASP A 194 -23.09 -35.30 6.59
C ASP A 194 -22.05 -34.40 5.91
N SER A 195 -22.21 -33.08 6.11
CA SER A 195 -21.24 -32.08 5.69
C SER A 195 -19.91 -32.31 6.40
N ASP A 196 -18.81 -32.26 5.64
CA ASP A 196 -17.43 -32.32 6.13
C ASP A 196 -16.55 -31.21 5.55
N LEU A 197 -17.17 -30.15 5.00
CA LEU A 197 -16.47 -29.06 4.31
C LEU A 197 -15.45 -28.32 5.18
N ILE A 198 -15.79 -27.99 6.43
CA ILE A 198 -14.91 -27.17 7.28
C ILE A 198 -13.67 -27.99 7.63
N GLU A 199 -13.85 -29.22 8.10
CA GLU A 199 -12.77 -30.18 8.36
C GLU A 199 -11.92 -30.44 7.10
N PHE A 200 -12.57 -30.62 5.94
CA PHE A 200 -11.90 -30.81 4.67
C PHE A 200 -10.99 -29.62 4.33
N LEU A 201 -11.51 -28.39 4.37
CA LEU A 201 -10.75 -27.18 4.03
C LEU A 201 -9.64 -26.91 5.06
N ASP A 202 -9.89 -27.11 6.34
CA ASP A 202 -8.86 -27.02 7.39
C ASP A 202 -7.68 -27.94 7.10
N ALA A 203 -7.95 -29.17 6.70
CA ALA A 203 -6.92 -30.13 6.35
C ALA A 203 -6.12 -29.72 5.10
N ARG A 204 -6.73 -29.06 4.11
CA ARG A 204 -6.04 -28.60 2.88
C ARG A 204 -5.21 -27.34 3.11
N TYR A 205 -5.64 -26.46 4.00
CA TYR A 205 -4.97 -25.20 4.30
C TYR A 205 -4.10 -25.26 5.57
N GLY A 206 -3.94 -26.44 6.16
CA GLY A 206 -3.03 -26.66 7.29
C GLY A 206 -3.48 -26.01 8.59
N VAL A 207 -4.78 -25.85 8.81
CA VAL A 207 -5.32 -25.25 10.03
C VAL A 207 -5.34 -26.28 11.16
N SER A 208 -4.79 -25.91 12.32
CA SER A 208 -4.87 -26.71 13.55
C SER A 208 -5.50 -25.90 14.69
N GLY A 209 -6.68 -26.32 15.15
CA GLY A 209 -7.32 -25.75 16.35
C GLY A 209 -7.96 -24.36 16.20
N GLY A 210 -8.46 -23.98 15.03
CA GLY A 210 -8.89 -22.61 14.71
C GLY A 210 -10.23 -22.12 15.32
N GLY A 211 -10.63 -22.61 16.49
CA GLY A 211 -11.83 -22.14 17.21
C GLY A 211 -13.14 -22.20 16.42
N SER A 212 -14.18 -21.53 16.93
CA SER A 212 -15.50 -21.42 16.29
C SER A 212 -15.62 -20.24 15.30
N ASP A 213 -14.64 -19.34 15.31
CA ASP A 213 -14.62 -18.18 14.40
C ASP A 213 -13.93 -18.55 13.07
N LEU A 214 -14.75 -18.80 12.05
CA LEU A 214 -14.28 -19.18 10.73
C LEU A 214 -13.58 -18.06 9.97
N THR A 215 -13.77 -16.79 10.37
CA THR A 215 -13.14 -15.64 9.68
C THR A 215 -11.62 -15.63 9.82
N THR A 216 -11.10 -16.34 10.83
CA THR A 216 -9.66 -16.49 11.08
C THR A 216 -8.99 -17.55 10.19
N ARG A 217 -9.76 -18.30 9.39
CA ARG A 217 -9.26 -19.41 8.59
C ARG A 217 -8.69 -18.92 7.25
N PRO A 218 -7.51 -19.39 6.80
CA PRO A 218 -6.92 -18.94 5.54
C PRO A 218 -7.80 -19.17 4.30
N TRP A 219 -8.59 -20.26 4.29
CA TRP A 219 -9.52 -20.54 3.20
C TRP A 219 -10.74 -19.62 3.21
N PHE A 220 -11.12 -19.04 4.34
CA PHE A 220 -12.27 -18.12 4.44
C PHE A 220 -12.06 -16.90 3.53
N ALA A 221 -10.85 -16.37 3.49
CA ALA A 221 -10.49 -15.24 2.63
C ALA A 221 -10.70 -15.54 1.12
N VAL A 222 -10.65 -16.81 0.71
CA VAL A 222 -10.92 -17.20 -0.69
C VAL A 222 -12.39 -17.00 -1.04
N PHE A 223 -13.29 -17.42 -0.15
CA PHE A 223 -14.74 -17.22 -0.28
C PHE A 223 -15.13 -15.76 -0.13
N GLN A 224 -14.63 -15.08 0.90
CA GLN A 224 -14.88 -13.65 1.11
C GLN A 224 -14.52 -12.86 -0.14
N ALA A 225 -13.31 -13.07 -0.67
CA ALA A 225 -12.90 -12.35 -1.85
C ALA A 225 -13.75 -12.72 -3.10
N ALA A 226 -14.37 -13.92 -3.17
CA ALA A 226 -15.25 -14.33 -4.27
C ALA A 226 -16.52 -13.49 -4.28
N PHE A 227 -17.13 -13.36 -3.11
CA PHE A 227 -18.28 -12.50 -2.90
C PHE A 227 -17.92 -11.01 -3.05
N ASP A 228 -16.74 -10.60 -2.61
CA ASP A 228 -16.26 -9.21 -2.81
C ASP A 228 -16.11 -8.89 -4.29
N ASN A 229 -15.55 -9.80 -5.10
CA ASN A 229 -15.40 -9.59 -6.55
C ASN A 229 -16.76 -9.42 -7.26
N ILE A 230 -17.73 -10.28 -6.94
CA ILE A 230 -19.08 -10.14 -7.49
C ILE A 230 -19.73 -8.83 -7.01
N SER A 231 -19.54 -8.47 -5.74
CA SER A 231 -20.07 -7.22 -5.19
C SER A 231 -19.41 -5.99 -5.78
N GLU A 232 -18.12 -6.00 -6.10
CA GLU A 232 -17.46 -4.84 -6.68
C GLU A 232 -17.94 -4.53 -8.11
N LEU A 233 -18.41 -5.56 -8.82
CA LEU A 233 -18.78 -5.51 -10.24
C LEU A 233 -20.29 -5.45 -10.50
N THR A 234 -21.13 -5.55 -9.46
CA THR A 234 -22.59 -5.68 -9.58
C THR A 234 -23.32 -5.05 -8.39
N GLY A 235 -24.65 -4.91 -8.48
CA GLY A 235 -25.51 -4.48 -7.38
C GLY A 235 -25.81 -5.57 -6.35
N VAL A 236 -25.17 -6.74 -6.42
CA VAL A 236 -25.28 -7.76 -5.36
C VAL A 236 -24.37 -7.39 -4.18
N SER A 237 -24.92 -7.40 -2.96
CA SER A 237 -24.16 -7.19 -1.72
C SER A 237 -24.13 -8.46 -0.90
N TYR A 238 -22.99 -8.77 -0.28
CA TYR A 238 -22.84 -9.95 0.57
C TYR A 238 -22.59 -9.59 2.02
N VAL A 239 -23.26 -10.32 2.92
CA VAL A 239 -23.05 -10.20 4.36
C VAL A 239 -22.78 -11.59 4.93
N TYR A 240 -21.60 -11.78 5.52
CA TYR A 240 -21.31 -13.04 6.21
C TYR A 240 -22.20 -13.21 7.44
N GLU A 241 -22.91 -14.33 7.52
CA GLU A 241 -23.67 -14.76 8.68
C GLU A 241 -22.89 -15.85 9.42
N SER A 242 -22.35 -15.50 10.59
CA SER A 242 -21.52 -16.41 11.40
C SER A 242 -22.30 -17.59 11.99
N ASN A 243 -23.64 -17.50 12.01
CA ASN A 243 -24.49 -18.55 12.56
C ASN A 243 -25.05 -19.44 11.46
N ASP A 244 -25.14 -20.73 11.74
CA ASP A 244 -25.95 -21.67 11.00
C ASP A 244 -26.49 -22.71 12.00
N ASP A 245 -27.81 -22.91 12.03
CA ASP A 245 -28.45 -23.75 13.04
C ASP A 245 -28.38 -25.27 12.75
N GLY A 246 -27.69 -25.67 11.67
CA GLY A 246 -27.50 -27.08 11.32
C GLY A 246 -28.75 -27.75 10.74
N ALA A 247 -29.71 -26.99 10.20
CA ALA A 247 -30.81 -27.60 9.45
C ALA A 247 -30.27 -28.32 8.19
N GLY A 248 -30.57 -29.61 8.06
CA GLY A 248 -30.11 -30.42 6.94
C GLY A 248 -30.67 -29.97 5.58
N LEU A 249 -29.91 -30.22 4.52
CA LEU A 249 -30.38 -30.04 3.14
C LEU A 249 -31.22 -31.25 2.74
N ALA A 250 -32.53 -31.13 2.89
CA ALA A 250 -33.46 -32.25 2.70
C ALA A 250 -34.07 -32.27 1.30
N GLN A 251 -34.41 -33.47 0.83
CA GLN A 251 -35.01 -33.73 -0.48
C GLN A 251 -36.22 -32.85 -0.84
N PHE A 252 -37.06 -32.49 0.14
CA PHE A 252 -38.33 -31.78 -0.09
C PHE A 252 -38.38 -30.36 0.47
N SER A 253 -37.30 -29.89 1.10
CA SER A 253 -37.28 -28.58 1.75
C SER A 253 -35.86 -28.10 1.96
N LEU A 254 -35.52 -26.99 1.32
CA LEU A 254 -34.29 -26.25 1.62
C LEU A 254 -34.61 -25.14 2.64
N PRO A 255 -33.85 -25.01 3.74
CA PRO A 255 -34.09 -23.98 4.75
C PRO A 255 -33.85 -22.57 4.19
N SER A 256 -34.80 -21.65 4.36
CA SER A 256 -34.64 -20.26 3.94
C SER A 256 -33.75 -19.45 4.89
N GLY A 257 -33.02 -18.47 4.35
CA GLY A 257 -32.20 -17.52 5.10
C GLY A 257 -32.95 -16.80 6.23
N SER A 258 -32.24 -16.56 7.34
CA SER A 258 -32.79 -15.86 8.51
C SER A 258 -31.69 -15.18 9.31
N ILE A 259 -31.81 -13.86 9.46
CA ILE A 259 -30.81 -13.00 10.13
C ILE A 259 -30.49 -13.55 11.53
N GLY A 260 -29.20 -13.71 11.83
CA GLY A 260 -28.72 -14.23 13.11
C GLY A 260 -28.92 -15.73 13.32
N THR A 261 -29.43 -16.46 12.32
CA THR A 261 -29.70 -17.90 12.40
C THR A 261 -29.01 -18.68 11.29
N ARG A 262 -29.15 -18.25 10.02
CA ARG A 262 -28.53 -18.90 8.84
C ARG A 262 -28.47 -17.93 7.65
N GLY A 263 -27.51 -18.12 6.75
CA GLY A 263 -27.41 -17.39 5.49
C GLY A 263 -28.55 -17.70 4.50
N ASP A 264 -28.76 -16.81 3.54
CA ASP A 264 -29.54 -17.06 2.32
C ASP A 264 -28.85 -18.08 1.40
N ILE A 265 -27.51 -18.06 1.41
CA ILE A 265 -26.63 -18.98 0.70
C ILE A 265 -25.86 -19.77 1.77
N ARG A 266 -26.08 -21.07 1.86
CA ARG A 266 -25.34 -21.93 2.78
C ARG A 266 -24.39 -22.81 1.99
N ILE A 267 -23.13 -22.83 2.41
CA ILE A 267 -22.07 -23.56 1.72
C ILE A 267 -21.70 -24.78 2.57
N GLY A 268 -21.99 -25.97 2.04
CA GLY A 268 -21.60 -27.25 2.63
C GLY A 268 -20.76 -28.07 1.65
N GLY A 269 -20.40 -29.28 2.06
CA GLY A 269 -19.63 -30.17 1.19
C GLY A 269 -19.62 -31.59 1.72
N HIS A 270 -19.66 -32.55 0.81
CA HIS A 270 -19.62 -33.98 1.09
C HIS A 270 -19.15 -34.76 -0.14
N PHE A 271 -18.99 -36.07 -0.01
CA PHE A 271 -18.62 -36.94 -1.12
C PHE A 271 -19.69 -36.93 -2.23
N ILE A 272 -19.31 -36.56 -3.45
CA ILE A 272 -20.14 -36.69 -4.66
C ILE A 272 -19.68 -37.86 -5.51
N ASP A 273 -18.47 -37.78 -6.08
CA ASP A 273 -18.00 -38.81 -7.03
C ASP A 273 -16.50 -39.07 -7.04
N GLY A 274 -15.68 -38.17 -6.47
CA GLY A 274 -14.24 -38.34 -6.33
C GLY A 274 -13.43 -38.10 -7.62
N GLU A 275 -12.09 -38.17 -7.49
CA GLU A 275 -11.16 -37.61 -8.48
C GLU A 275 -11.11 -38.26 -9.88
N SER A 276 -11.77 -39.40 -10.12
CA SER A 276 -11.65 -40.15 -11.38
C SER A 276 -12.98 -40.43 -12.07
N GLY A 277 -13.06 -40.10 -13.36
CA GLY A 277 -14.07 -40.61 -14.30
C GLY A 277 -15.28 -39.69 -14.52
N SER A 278 -15.83 -39.08 -13.46
CA SER A 278 -16.99 -38.15 -13.55
C SER A 278 -16.76 -36.76 -13.01
N ASN A 279 -15.94 -36.64 -11.97
CA ASN A 279 -15.42 -35.43 -11.33
C ASN A 279 -16.33 -34.18 -11.42
N THR A 280 -17.50 -34.25 -10.80
CA THR A 280 -18.30 -33.09 -10.45
C THR A 280 -17.62 -32.39 -9.28
N LEU A 281 -17.28 -31.12 -9.46
CA LEU A 281 -16.55 -30.35 -8.46
C LEU A 281 -17.49 -29.80 -7.38
N ALA A 282 -18.66 -29.35 -7.79
CA ALA A 282 -19.69 -28.82 -6.91
C ALA A 282 -21.04 -28.80 -7.63
N TYR A 283 -22.09 -28.41 -6.91
CA TYR A 283 -23.33 -27.95 -7.49
C TYR A 283 -23.94 -26.82 -6.65
N ASN A 284 -24.73 -25.97 -7.29
CA ASN A 284 -25.48 -24.89 -6.64
C ASN A 284 -26.96 -24.95 -7.01
N PHE A 285 -27.82 -24.70 -6.04
CA PHE A 285 -29.26 -24.56 -6.29
C PHE A 285 -29.59 -23.20 -6.91
N SER A 286 -30.66 -23.13 -7.71
CA SER A 286 -31.18 -21.87 -8.26
C SER A 286 -31.46 -20.82 -7.16
N PRO A 287 -31.59 -19.52 -7.52
CA PRO A 287 -31.84 -18.47 -6.54
C PRO A 287 -33.11 -18.70 -5.70
N SER A 288 -33.18 -18.07 -4.52
CA SER A 288 -34.17 -18.33 -3.46
C SER A 288 -33.95 -19.63 -2.66
N ALA A 289 -33.18 -20.58 -3.20
CA ALA A 289 -32.59 -21.69 -2.46
C ALA A 289 -31.09 -21.47 -2.23
N GLY A 290 -30.34 -21.13 -3.28
CA GLY A 290 -29.00 -20.53 -3.22
C GLY A 290 -27.86 -21.40 -2.69
N ASP A 291 -28.14 -22.44 -1.92
CA ASP A 291 -27.16 -23.27 -1.23
C ASP A 291 -26.19 -23.95 -2.22
N MET A 292 -24.95 -24.11 -1.77
CA MET A 292 -23.85 -24.69 -2.54
C MET A 292 -23.35 -25.95 -1.84
N VAL A 293 -23.06 -26.98 -2.62
CA VAL A 293 -22.42 -28.20 -2.12
C VAL A 293 -21.15 -28.47 -2.91
N ILE A 294 -20.02 -28.49 -2.22
CA ILE A 294 -18.69 -28.75 -2.78
C ILE A 294 -18.31 -30.22 -2.59
N ASP A 295 -17.74 -30.85 -3.61
CA ASP A 295 -17.25 -32.23 -3.51
C ASP A 295 -15.95 -32.31 -2.69
N THR A 296 -16.07 -32.78 -1.45
CA THR A 296 -14.92 -32.99 -0.56
C THR A 296 -14.13 -34.26 -0.90
N ALA A 297 -14.56 -35.04 -1.90
CA ALA A 297 -13.82 -36.15 -2.46
C ALA A 297 -12.74 -35.75 -3.49
N ASN A 298 -12.50 -34.45 -3.68
CA ASN A 298 -11.50 -33.88 -4.59
C ASN A 298 -10.30 -33.19 -3.88
N PRO A 299 -9.56 -33.89 -2.99
CA PRO A 299 -8.52 -33.29 -2.16
C PRO A 299 -7.31 -32.74 -2.92
N VAL A 300 -6.94 -33.31 -4.06
CA VAL A 300 -5.81 -32.83 -4.89
C VAL A 300 -6.21 -31.56 -5.63
N PHE A 301 -7.44 -31.49 -6.14
CA PHE A 301 -7.93 -30.32 -6.87
C PHE A 301 -8.04 -29.10 -5.95
N TYR A 302 -8.74 -29.24 -4.82
CA TYR A 302 -8.92 -28.15 -3.85
C TYR A 302 -7.70 -27.93 -2.94
N GLY A 303 -6.86 -28.94 -2.77
CA GLY A 303 -5.57 -28.82 -2.07
C GLY A 303 -4.52 -28.04 -2.85
N ASN A 304 -4.74 -27.76 -4.14
CA ASN A 304 -3.88 -26.88 -4.91
C ASN A 304 -4.18 -25.41 -4.61
N THR A 305 -3.48 -24.87 -3.63
CA THR A 305 -3.58 -23.46 -3.19
C THR A 305 -2.70 -22.51 -4.01
N SER A 306 -2.03 -22.99 -5.07
CA SER A 306 -1.25 -22.14 -5.97
C SER A 306 -2.11 -21.07 -6.63
N SER A 307 -1.45 -19.99 -7.06
CA SER A 307 -2.12 -18.80 -7.60
C SER A 307 -3.28 -18.39 -6.70
N ASN A 308 -3.05 -18.20 -5.40
CA ASN A 308 -4.07 -17.83 -4.42
C ASN A 308 -5.37 -18.65 -4.54
N SER A 309 -5.24 -19.98 -4.47
CA SER A 309 -6.36 -20.94 -4.53
C SER A 309 -7.30 -20.78 -5.72
N LEU A 310 -6.74 -20.58 -6.92
CA LEU A 310 -7.53 -20.32 -8.14
C LEU A 310 -8.64 -21.35 -8.38
N ASN A 311 -8.35 -22.63 -8.11
CA ASN A 311 -9.31 -23.73 -8.28
C ASN A 311 -10.54 -23.55 -7.39
N LEU A 312 -10.34 -23.44 -6.08
CA LEU A 312 -11.44 -23.21 -5.13
C LEU A 312 -12.18 -21.92 -5.49
N ARG A 313 -11.43 -20.86 -5.78
CA ARG A 313 -11.98 -19.55 -6.09
C ARG A 313 -12.93 -19.58 -7.29
N ASN A 314 -12.49 -20.12 -8.42
CA ASN A 314 -13.32 -20.13 -9.62
C ASN A 314 -14.51 -21.07 -9.48
N VAL A 315 -14.37 -22.22 -8.80
CA VAL A 315 -15.53 -23.09 -8.53
C VAL A 315 -16.58 -22.36 -7.71
N VAL A 316 -16.18 -21.68 -6.63
CA VAL A 316 -17.13 -20.91 -5.81
C VAL A 316 -17.84 -19.83 -6.62
N GLU A 317 -17.11 -19.04 -7.42
CA GLU A 317 -17.78 -18.02 -8.25
C GLU A 317 -18.66 -18.61 -9.36
N HIS A 318 -18.22 -19.69 -10.02
CA HIS A 318 -19.00 -20.36 -11.07
C HIS A 318 -20.31 -20.92 -10.51
N GLU A 319 -20.23 -21.68 -9.42
CA GLU A 319 -21.40 -22.26 -8.77
C GLU A 319 -22.32 -21.19 -8.24
N HIS A 320 -21.74 -20.15 -7.62
CA HIS A 320 -22.55 -19.06 -7.15
C HIS A 320 -23.20 -18.26 -8.29
N GLY A 321 -22.60 -18.22 -9.48
CA GLY A 321 -23.25 -17.70 -10.70
C GLY A 321 -24.59 -18.37 -10.97
N HIS A 322 -24.68 -19.69 -10.83
CA HIS A 322 -25.98 -20.40 -10.89
C HIS A 322 -26.91 -20.00 -9.75
N GLY A 323 -26.37 -19.84 -8.54
CA GLY A 323 -27.07 -19.26 -7.39
C GLY A 323 -27.55 -17.82 -7.58
N LEU A 324 -27.15 -17.16 -8.67
CA LEU A 324 -27.59 -15.83 -9.10
C LEU A 324 -28.45 -15.85 -10.37
N ALA A 325 -28.86 -17.03 -10.86
CA ALA A 325 -29.60 -17.29 -12.11
C ALA A 325 -28.80 -17.21 -13.41
N LEU A 326 -27.47 -17.31 -13.36
CA LEU A 326 -26.67 -17.54 -14.57
C LEU A 326 -26.78 -19.00 -15.02
N SER A 327 -26.87 -19.22 -16.32
CA SER A 327 -26.82 -20.54 -16.95
C SER A 327 -25.43 -20.80 -17.54
N HIS A 328 -25.15 -22.06 -17.93
CA HIS A 328 -23.90 -22.35 -18.62
C HIS A 328 -23.81 -21.66 -19.97
N VAL A 329 -22.62 -21.23 -20.35
CA VAL A 329 -22.35 -20.55 -21.63
C VAL A 329 -21.42 -21.39 -22.51
N CYS A 330 -21.69 -21.41 -23.82
CA CYS A 330 -20.90 -22.08 -24.84
C CYS A 330 -20.34 -21.06 -25.85
N PRO A 331 -19.34 -21.41 -26.69
CA PRO A 331 -18.61 -22.68 -26.74
C PRO A 331 -17.64 -22.83 -25.58
N ILE A 332 -17.25 -24.08 -25.29
CA ILE A 332 -16.17 -24.39 -24.33
C ILE A 332 -14.83 -24.03 -24.97
N ASN A 333 -14.30 -22.87 -24.63
CA ASN A 333 -13.03 -22.35 -25.14
C ASN A 333 -12.16 -21.71 -24.04
N GLN A 334 -12.54 -21.87 -22.77
CA GLN A 334 -11.85 -21.38 -21.56
C GLN A 334 -11.78 -19.86 -21.48
N THR A 335 -12.79 -19.16 -21.99
CA THR A 335 -12.86 -17.68 -21.99
C THR A 335 -13.91 -17.10 -21.06
N LYS A 336 -14.84 -17.91 -20.53
CA LYS A 336 -15.94 -17.44 -19.68
C LYS A 336 -16.06 -18.27 -18.41
N LEU A 337 -16.46 -17.65 -17.30
CA LEU A 337 -16.52 -18.35 -16.02
C LEU A 337 -17.59 -19.43 -16.06
N MET A 338 -18.75 -19.12 -16.62
CA MET A 338 -19.92 -20.00 -16.67
C MET A 338 -19.86 -21.06 -17.78
N GLU A 339 -18.69 -21.36 -18.36
CA GLU A 339 -18.56 -22.54 -19.21
C GLU A 339 -18.82 -23.81 -18.38
N PRO A 340 -19.44 -24.88 -18.93
CA PRO A 340 -19.73 -26.10 -18.18
C PRO A 340 -18.52 -26.75 -17.47
N PHE A 341 -17.32 -26.45 -17.95
CA PHE A 341 -16.06 -26.87 -17.36
C PHE A 341 -15.33 -25.67 -16.76
N ILE A 342 -14.80 -25.84 -15.55
CA ILE A 342 -14.08 -24.73 -14.91
C ILE A 342 -12.85 -24.29 -15.72
N SER A 343 -12.74 -22.99 -15.99
CA SER A 343 -11.52 -22.41 -16.57
C SER A 343 -10.50 -22.10 -15.47
N ARG A 344 -9.23 -22.31 -15.81
CA ARG A 344 -8.07 -21.94 -14.98
C ARG A 344 -7.19 -20.89 -15.65
N GLN A 345 -7.65 -20.30 -16.76
CA GLN A 345 -6.89 -19.30 -17.53
C GLN A 345 -6.99 -17.89 -16.94
N PHE A 346 -8.06 -17.61 -16.22
CA PHE A 346 -8.36 -16.33 -15.58
C PHE A 346 -8.96 -16.58 -14.20
N ARG A 347 -9.20 -15.51 -13.43
CA ARG A 347 -9.86 -15.56 -12.12
C ARG A 347 -11.20 -14.83 -12.18
N GLY A 348 -12.24 -15.46 -11.64
CA GLY A 348 -13.54 -14.84 -11.38
C GLY A 348 -14.31 -14.42 -12.63
N LEU A 349 -15.34 -13.60 -12.41
CA LEU A 349 -16.27 -13.11 -13.44
C LEU A 349 -15.55 -12.54 -14.68
N GLN A 350 -16.04 -12.90 -15.85
CA GLN A 350 -15.66 -12.33 -17.14
C GLN A 350 -16.76 -11.38 -17.65
N LEU A 351 -16.51 -10.74 -18.79
CA LEU A 351 -17.37 -9.68 -19.31
C LEU A 351 -18.84 -10.10 -19.48
N ASP A 352 -19.09 -11.32 -19.94
CA ASP A 352 -20.44 -11.86 -20.11
C ASP A 352 -21.15 -12.12 -18.77
N ASP A 353 -20.41 -12.55 -17.76
CA ASP A 353 -20.95 -12.78 -16.42
C ASP A 353 -21.32 -11.44 -15.78
N ILE A 354 -20.42 -10.46 -15.85
CA ILE A 354 -20.64 -9.09 -15.34
C ILE A 354 -21.86 -8.48 -16.03
N PHE A 355 -21.92 -8.54 -17.36
CA PHE A 355 -23.05 -8.04 -18.15
C PHE A 355 -24.37 -8.65 -17.70
N SER A 356 -24.42 -9.98 -17.58
CA SER A 356 -25.63 -10.72 -17.20
C SER A 356 -26.09 -10.38 -15.78
N LEU A 357 -25.14 -10.25 -14.85
CA LEU A 357 -25.46 -9.89 -13.47
C LEU A 357 -25.86 -8.43 -13.31
N ASN A 358 -25.28 -7.50 -14.09
CA ASN A 358 -25.72 -6.11 -14.12
C ASN A 358 -27.14 -6.02 -14.68
N ARG A 359 -27.47 -6.80 -15.71
CA ARG A 359 -28.85 -6.91 -16.19
C ARG A 359 -29.82 -7.45 -15.13
N LEU A 360 -29.37 -8.31 -14.23
CA LEU A 360 -30.23 -8.91 -13.21
C LEU A 360 -30.34 -8.07 -11.93
N TYR A 361 -29.23 -7.50 -11.47
CA TYR A 361 -29.07 -6.91 -10.15
C TYR A 361 -28.45 -5.53 -10.17
N GLY A 362 -28.25 -4.94 -11.35
CA GLY A 362 -27.72 -3.58 -11.47
C GLY A 362 -26.23 -3.52 -11.30
N ASP A 363 -25.71 -2.32 -11.38
CA ASP A 363 -24.29 -2.07 -11.18
C ASP A 363 -23.94 -1.74 -9.72
N TYR A 364 -22.67 -1.44 -9.49
CA TYR A 364 -22.16 -1.12 -8.16
C TYR A 364 -22.83 0.12 -7.53
N PHE A 365 -23.17 1.14 -8.31
CA PHE A 365 -23.69 2.39 -7.80
C PHE A 365 -25.19 2.35 -7.55
N GLU A 366 -25.93 1.36 -8.04
CA GLU A 366 -27.31 1.16 -7.63
C GLU A 366 -27.47 0.91 -6.11
N LYS A 367 -26.42 0.44 -5.43
CA LYS A 367 -26.40 0.15 -3.99
C LYS A 367 -25.62 1.15 -3.13
N HIS A 368 -25.42 2.38 -3.63
CA HIS A 368 -24.62 3.41 -2.95
C HIS A 368 -25.15 3.83 -1.57
N ASP A 369 -26.45 3.67 -1.31
CA ASP A 369 -27.07 3.91 0.00
C ASP A 369 -27.92 2.69 0.40
N SER A 370 -27.79 2.22 1.64
CA SER A 370 -28.52 1.03 2.11
C SER A 370 -30.06 1.15 2.09
N SER A 371 -30.59 2.36 1.99
CA SER A 371 -32.01 2.69 1.92
C SER A 371 -32.49 3.04 0.50
N VAL A 372 -31.56 3.22 -0.44
CA VAL A 372 -31.82 3.55 -1.85
C VAL A 372 -31.24 2.45 -2.73
N ARG A 373 -32.10 1.79 -3.50
CA ARG A 373 -31.74 0.60 -4.31
C ARG A 373 -31.89 0.91 -5.79
N ASN A 374 -31.28 2.01 -6.23
CA ASN A 374 -31.10 2.48 -7.60
C ASN A 374 -30.41 3.85 -7.59
N ASN A 375 -30.01 4.37 -8.75
CA ASN A 375 -29.49 5.73 -8.95
C ASN A 375 -30.23 6.49 -10.07
N ASP A 376 -31.47 6.11 -10.35
CA ASP A 376 -32.21 6.54 -11.56
C ASP A 376 -32.89 7.89 -11.48
N SER A 377 -32.56 8.67 -10.45
CA SER A 377 -33.09 10.02 -10.31
C SER A 377 -32.09 10.91 -9.58
N PRO A 378 -32.19 12.24 -9.74
CA PRO A 378 -31.35 13.16 -9.00
C PRO A 378 -31.45 13.01 -7.48
N GLY A 379 -32.64 12.66 -6.95
CA GLY A 379 -32.82 12.45 -5.50
C GLY A 379 -32.10 11.20 -4.96
N ASN A 380 -31.73 10.29 -5.86
CA ASN A 380 -31.05 9.02 -5.58
C ASN A 380 -29.66 8.99 -6.26
N ALA A 381 -29.12 10.13 -6.67
CA ALA A 381 -27.86 10.15 -7.40
C ALA A 381 -26.71 9.63 -6.54
N ALA A 382 -25.86 8.77 -7.11
CA ALA A 382 -24.72 8.22 -6.40
C ALA A 382 -23.62 9.29 -6.21
N PRO A 383 -23.19 9.60 -4.97
CA PRO A 383 -22.16 10.59 -4.73
C PRO A 383 -20.81 10.11 -5.22
N LEU A 384 -20.11 10.95 -5.98
CA LEU A 384 -18.73 10.71 -6.37
C LEU A 384 -17.81 11.45 -5.38
N ALA A 385 -16.95 10.69 -4.70
CA ALA A 385 -15.93 11.24 -3.81
C ALA A 385 -14.81 11.91 -4.63
N LEU A 386 -15.10 13.07 -5.22
CA LEU A 386 -14.22 13.79 -6.14
C LEU A 386 -14.03 15.24 -5.65
N SER A 387 -12.78 15.62 -5.41
CA SER A 387 -12.40 17.00 -5.06
C SER A 387 -11.72 17.70 -6.23
N VAL A 388 -11.81 19.02 -6.28
CA VAL A 388 -11.14 19.84 -7.30
C VAL A 388 -9.64 19.53 -7.35
N GLY A 389 -9.09 19.41 -8.56
CA GLY A 389 -7.72 18.98 -8.84
C GLY A 389 -7.53 17.48 -9.02
N ASN A 390 -8.59 16.68 -8.88
CA ASN A 390 -8.52 15.22 -9.03
C ASN A 390 -9.42 14.70 -10.15
N SER A 391 -9.23 13.43 -10.48
CA SER A 391 -10.07 12.67 -11.41
C SER A 391 -10.66 11.42 -10.76
N PHE A 392 -11.75 10.93 -11.33
CA PHE A 392 -12.48 9.73 -10.96
C PHE A 392 -12.63 8.83 -12.19
N THR A 393 -12.39 7.53 -12.04
CA THR A 393 -12.63 6.54 -13.09
C THR A 393 -13.22 5.26 -12.49
N ARG A 394 -14.30 4.75 -13.09
CA ARG A 394 -14.86 3.44 -12.74
C ARG A 394 -15.42 2.73 -13.97
N ALA A 395 -14.96 1.50 -14.19
CA ALA A 395 -15.44 0.61 -15.24
C ALA A 395 -16.58 -0.28 -14.74
N TYR A 396 -17.26 -0.95 -15.68
CA TYR A 396 -18.34 -1.91 -15.42
C TYR A 396 -19.55 -1.32 -14.68
N LEU A 397 -19.84 -0.05 -14.95
CA LEU A 397 -21.14 0.55 -14.67
C LEU A 397 -22.10 0.21 -15.80
N SER A 398 -23.40 0.35 -15.61
CA SER A 398 -24.35 -0.12 -16.60
C SER A 398 -25.63 0.69 -16.65
N ILE A 399 -26.10 0.93 -17.87
CA ILE A 399 -27.54 1.06 -18.09
C ILE A 399 -28.09 -0.36 -18.16
N ASP A 400 -28.97 -0.78 -17.26
CA ASP A 400 -29.44 -2.16 -17.20
C ASP A 400 -30.56 -2.45 -18.23
N ASP A 401 -31.38 -1.44 -18.61
CA ASP A 401 -32.29 -1.49 -19.77
C ASP A 401 -32.74 -0.13 -20.36
N ASN A 402 -33.82 -0.14 -21.15
CA ASN A 402 -34.34 1.05 -21.81
C ASN A 402 -35.17 1.97 -20.91
N SER A 403 -35.38 1.61 -19.64
CA SER A 403 -36.00 2.47 -18.64
C SER A 403 -34.99 3.08 -17.69
N ASP A 404 -33.79 2.50 -17.65
CA ASP A 404 -32.72 2.88 -16.75
C ASP A 404 -31.96 4.14 -17.20
N GLN A 405 -31.50 4.88 -16.20
CA GLN A 405 -30.71 6.09 -16.31
C GLN A 405 -29.82 6.16 -15.08
N ASP A 406 -28.56 6.54 -15.22
CA ASP A 406 -27.70 6.73 -14.06
C ASP A 406 -27.57 8.20 -13.71
N PHE A 407 -27.69 8.53 -12.43
CA PHE A 407 -27.33 9.84 -11.89
C PHE A 407 -26.18 9.74 -10.90
N TYR A 408 -25.21 10.64 -11.06
CA TYR A 408 -24.07 10.82 -10.16
C TYR A 408 -24.05 12.25 -9.62
N LEU A 409 -23.59 12.42 -8.39
CA LEU A 409 -23.57 13.71 -7.69
C LEU A 409 -22.12 14.17 -7.46
N LEU A 410 -21.81 15.38 -7.91
CA LEU A 410 -20.64 16.16 -7.53
C LEU A 410 -21.07 17.21 -6.52
N GLU A 411 -20.55 17.12 -5.30
CA GLU A 411 -20.93 17.98 -4.19
C GLU A 411 -20.03 19.22 -4.09
N ASP A 412 -20.61 20.36 -3.72
CA ASP A 412 -19.88 21.58 -3.35
C ASP A 412 -18.83 22.07 -4.38
N VAL A 413 -19.10 21.90 -5.67
CA VAL A 413 -18.17 22.27 -6.73
C VAL A 413 -18.03 23.79 -6.81
N PRO A 414 -16.81 24.38 -6.71
CA PRO A 414 -16.59 25.82 -6.81
C PRO A 414 -17.00 26.41 -8.17
N SER A 415 -17.38 27.70 -8.18
CA SER A 415 -17.64 28.42 -9.43
C SER A 415 -16.38 28.51 -10.29
N GLU A 416 -16.54 28.42 -11.61
CA GLU A 416 -15.49 28.45 -12.63
C GLU A 416 -14.53 27.24 -12.60
N SER A 417 -14.76 26.24 -11.75
CA SER A 417 -14.14 24.92 -11.90
C SER A 417 -14.55 24.30 -13.24
N LEU A 418 -13.68 23.45 -13.79
CA LEU A 418 -13.89 22.83 -15.10
C LEU A 418 -14.20 21.35 -14.91
N ILE A 419 -15.35 20.89 -15.42
CA ILE A 419 -15.73 19.48 -15.44
C ILE A 419 -15.44 18.92 -16.83
N THR A 420 -14.60 17.89 -16.90
CA THR A 420 -14.52 17.00 -18.07
C THR A 420 -15.19 15.69 -17.70
N TYR A 421 -16.20 15.29 -18.46
CA TYR A 421 -17.07 14.15 -18.16
C TYR A 421 -17.18 13.26 -19.40
N ARG A 422 -16.77 12.01 -19.28
CA ARG A 422 -16.69 11.05 -20.37
C ARG A 422 -17.29 9.71 -19.97
N VAL A 423 -18.03 9.10 -20.90
CA VAL A 423 -18.64 7.78 -20.74
C VAL A 423 -18.31 6.93 -21.95
N ILE A 424 -17.71 5.76 -21.71
CA ILE A 424 -17.13 4.93 -22.76
C ILE A 424 -17.74 3.53 -22.67
N PRO A 425 -18.43 3.04 -23.71
CA PRO A 425 -18.88 1.65 -23.75
C PRO A 425 -17.72 0.67 -23.51
N VAL A 426 -17.93 -0.34 -22.66
CA VAL A 426 -16.89 -1.35 -22.40
C VAL A 426 -16.57 -2.12 -23.69
N THR A 427 -15.28 -2.20 -24.03
CA THR A 427 -14.83 -2.81 -25.28
C THR A 427 -14.98 -4.32 -25.25
N THR A 428 -15.59 -4.87 -26.31
CA THR A 428 -15.70 -6.32 -26.49
C THR A 428 -14.35 -6.93 -26.91
N PRO A 429 -13.88 -7.99 -26.24
CA PRO A 429 -12.69 -8.72 -26.68
C PRO A 429 -12.82 -9.19 -28.13
N GLY A 430 -11.75 -9.07 -28.90
CA GLY A 430 -11.76 -9.43 -30.33
C GLY A 430 -12.14 -10.90 -30.56
N GLY A 431 -13.20 -11.14 -31.34
CA GLY A 431 -13.68 -12.48 -31.65
C GLY A 431 -14.46 -13.16 -30.52
N PHE A 432 -14.98 -12.40 -29.55
CA PHE A 432 -15.84 -12.93 -28.50
C PHE A 432 -17.07 -13.61 -29.09
N VAL A 433 -17.26 -14.89 -28.74
CA VAL A 433 -18.38 -15.72 -29.18
C VAL A 433 -19.11 -16.27 -27.97
N GLU A 434 -20.42 -16.30 -28.04
CA GLU A 434 -21.26 -16.93 -27.02
C GLU A 434 -22.49 -17.61 -27.65
N GLY A 435 -23.06 -18.57 -26.94
CA GLY A 435 -24.29 -19.25 -27.33
C GLY A 435 -24.72 -20.31 -26.33
N PRO A 436 -25.93 -20.85 -26.50
CA PRO A 436 -26.54 -21.76 -25.53
C PRO A 436 -25.88 -23.12 -25.46
N GLN A 437 -26.04 -23.77 -24.30
CA GLN A 437 -25.97 -25.22 -24.22
C GLN A 437 -27.27 -25.80 -24.82
N ASN A 438 -27.14 -26.76 -25.71
CA ASN A 438 -28.28 -27.35 -26.39
C ASN A 438 -29.05 -28.29 -25.45
N THR A 439 -30.34 -28.54 -25.74
CA THR A 439 -31.19 -29.47 -24.97
C THR A 439 -30.69 -30.91 -24.87
N ASP A 440 -29.74 -31.33 -25.72
CA ASP A 440 -29.08 -32.64 -25.63
C ASP A 440 -27.77 -32.60 -24.82
N GLY A 441 -27.52 -31.47 -24.15
CA GLY A 441 -26.36 -31.16 -23.33
C GLY A 441 -25.10 -30.79 -24.10
N SER A 442 -25.12 -30.86 -25.43
CA SER A 442 -23.97 -30.49 -26.25
C SER A 442 -23.80 -28.96 -26.28
N CYS A 443 -22.55 -28.48 -26.34
CA CYS A 443 -22.31 -27.06 -26.48
C CYS A 443 -22.50 -26.58 -27.93
N SER A 444 -23.22 -25.46 -28.11
CA SER A 444 -23.26 -24.78 -29.41
C SER A 444 -21.90 -24.18 -29.78
N SER A 445 -21.71 -23.90 -31.07
CA SER A 445 -20.50 -23.20 -31.55
C SER A 445 -20.43 -21.73 -31.14
N GLY A 446 -21.52 -21.19 -30.59
CA GLY A 446 -21.72 -19.77 -30.37
C GLY A 446 -21.83 -18.93 -31.65
N SER A 447 -22.13 -17.65 -31.45
CA SER A 447 -22.11 -16.58 -32.43
C SER A 447 -21.32 -15.39 -31.89
N LEU A 448 -20.75 -14.57 -32.78
CA LEU A 448 -20.10 -13.33 -32.36
C LEU A 448 -21.10 -12.44 -31.62
N TYR A 449 -20.67 -11.90 -30.49
CA TYR A 449 -21.45 -10.94 -29.70
C TYR A 449 -20.63 -9.68 -29.47
N ASN A 450 -21.30 -8.53 -29.41
CA ASN A 450 -20.67 -7.23 -29.23
C ASN A 450 -21.35 -6.46 -28.09
N PHE A 451 -20.72 -6.45 -26.92
CA PHE A 451 -21.15 -5.69 -25.74
C PHE A 451 -21.02 -4.18 -25.91
N THR A 452 -20.24 -3.71 -26.89
CA THR A 452 -19.89 -2.30 -27.03
C THR A 452 -21.02 -1.49 -27.66
N SER A 453 -21.84 -2.10 -28.53
CA SER A 453 -22.80 -1.39 -29.37
C SER A 453 -24.25 -1.83 -29.15
N ILE A 454 -24.75 -1.77 -27.92
CA ILE A 454 -26.13 -2.16 -27.55
C ILE A 454 -27.00 -0.92 -27.35
N HIS A 455 -26.54 0.06 -26.56
CA HIS A 455 -27.17 1.37 -26.41
C HIS A 455 -26.34 2.46 -27.07
N ASP A 456 -27.05 3.39 -27.71
CA ASP A 456 -26.55 4.73 -27.99
C ASP A 456 -26.61 5.49 -26.66
N LEU A 457 -25.45 5.73 -26.05
CA LEU A 457 -25.38 6.37 -24.73
C LEU A 457 -25.42 7.89 -24.92
N ASP A 458 -26.15 8.56 -24.04
CA ASP A 458 -26.23 10.02 -23.98
C ASP A 458 -25.78 10.48 -22.59
N ILE A 459 -25.04 11.59 -22.51
CA ILE A 459 -24.59 12.16 -21.24
C ILE A 459 -25.01 13.62 -21.07
N ALA A 460 -25.26 14.03 -19.83
CA ALA A 460 -25.59 15.41 -19.49
C ALA A 460 -25.02 15.84 -18.14
N ILE A 461 -24.65 17.13 -18.04
CA ILE A 461 -24.41 17.82 -16.78
C ILE A 461 -25.67 18.63 -16.45
N LEU A 462 -26.21 18.45 -15.25
CA LEU A 462 -27.41 19.11 -14.77
C LEU A 462 -27.09 20.02 -13.58
N SER A 463 -27.87 21.10 -13.44
CA SER A 463 -27.73 22.04 -12.33
C SER A 463 -28.07 21.42 -10.98
N SER A 464 -27.80 22.15 -9.90
CA SER A 464 -28.10 21.76 -8.51
C SER A 464 -29.55 21.37 -8.20
N ASN A 465 -30.52 21.69 -9.08
CA ASN A 465 -31.90 21.22 -8.94
C ASN A 465 -32.14 19.80 -9.50
N GLY A 466 -31.13 19.18 -10.11
CA GLY A 466 -31.20 17.84 -10.70
C GLY A 466 -31.97 17.71 -12.02
N GLY A 467 -32.68 18.74 -12.48
CA GLY A 467 -33.56 18.64 -13.65
C GLY A 467 -33.20 19.54 -14.83
N THR A 468 -32.42 20.61 -14.61
CA THR A 468 -32.04 21.54 -15.70
C THR A 468 -30.73 21.12 -16.33
N VAL A 469 -30.77 20.67 -17.59
CA VAL A 469 -29.58 20.35 -18.39
C VAL A 469 -28.79 21.62 -18.67
N LEU A 470 -27.51 21.64 -18.28
CA LEU A 470 -26.57 22.73 -18.52
C LEU A 470 -25.67 22.45 -19.72
N SER A 471 -25.28 21.19 -19.89
CA SER A 471 -24.50 20.69 -21.03
C SER A 471 -24.89 19.24 -21.34
N GLN A 472 -24.77 18.81 -22.59
CA GLN A 472 -25.04 17.45 -23.01
C GLN A 472 -24.18 17.04 -24.22
N ALA A 473 -23.86 15.76 -24.33
CA ALA A 473 -23.23 15.13 -25.48
C ALA A 473 -24.04 13.89 -25.88
N THR A 474 -24.44 13.83 -27.15
CA THR A 474 -25.43 12.90 -27.72
C THR A 474 -25.19 12.66 -29.22
N SER A 475 -23.94 12.82 -29.68
CA SER A 475 -23.63 12.94 -31.12
C SER A 475 -22.72 11.86 -31.65
N GLU A 476 -22.02 11.15 -30.76
CA GLU A 476 -21.19 10.03 -31.17
C GLU A 476 -22.09 8.84 -31.53
N PRO A 477 -21.68 8.02 -32.51
CA PRO A 477 -22.47 6.86 -32.89
C PRO A 477 -22.36 5.76 -31.84
N ILE A 478 -23.43 4.95 -31.71
CA ILE A 478 -23.44 3.72 -30.93
C ILE A 478 -22.12 2.93 -30.96
N GLY A 479 -21.60 2.66 -29.76
CA GLY A 479 -20.33 1.97 -29.54
C GLY A 479 -19.10 2.86 -29.39
N GLU A 480 -19.23 4.15 -29.67
CA GLU A 480 -18.23 5.15 -29.31
C GLU A 480 -18.61 5.82 -27.97
N GLY A 481 -17.62 6.44 -27.32
CA GLY A 481 -17.85 7.13 -26.04
C GLY A 481 -18.30 8.58 -26.23
N GLU A 482 -19.17 9.06 -25.35
CA GLU A 482 -19.59 10.46 -25.29
C GLU A 482 -18.68 11.26 -24.35
N GLU A 483 -18.48 12.54 -24.65
CA GLU A 483 -17.59 13.41 -23.89
C GLU A 483 -18.08 14.86 -23.84
N ILE A 484 -18.03 15.46 -22.64
CA ILE A 484 -18.16 16.89 -22.40
C ILE A 484 -16.81 17.38 -21.88
N VAL A 485 -16.15 18.27 -22.61
CA VAL A 485 -14.80 18.77 -22.29
C VAL A 485 -14.86 20.13 -21.60
N SER A 486 -14.22 20.25 -20.44
CA SER A 486 -13.97 21.52 -19.74
C SER A 486 -15.20 22.42 -19.58
N PHE A 487 -16.33 21.85 -19.14
CA PHE A 487 -17.51 22.62 -18.80
C PHE A 487 -17.24 23.53 -17.60
N SER A 488 -17.32 24.85 -17.78
CA SER A 488 -17.14 25.81 -16.68
C SER A 488 -18.40 25.89 -15.82
N VAL A 489 -18.21 25.65 -14.53
CA VAL A 489 -19.26 25.63 -13.50
C VAL A 489 -19.77 27.05 -13.23
N PRO A 490 -21.07 27.35 -13.44
CA PRO A 490 -21.58 28.73 -13.40
C PRO A 490 -21.69 29.34 -11.99
N SER A 491 -21.79 28.51 -10.95
CA SER A 491 -21.91 28.95 -9.55
C SER A 491 -21.50 27.84 -8.59
N THR A 492 -21.02 28.18 -7.40
CA THR A 492 -20.69 27.16 -6.41
C THR A 492 -21.92 26.36 -5.98
N GLY A 493 -21.79 25.03 -5.92
CA GLY A 493 -22.80 24.12 -5.38
C GLY A 493 -22.77 22.76 -6.05
N ASP A 494 -23.84 22.00 -5.86
CA ASP A 494 -23.95 20.63 -6.35
C ASP A 494 -24.28 20.56 -7.84
N TYR A 495 -23.74 19.54 -8.52
CA TYR A 495 -24.02 19.24 -9.92
C TYR A 495 -24.27 17.76 -10.11
N TYR A 496 -25.17 17.43 -11.03
CA TYR A 496 -25.50 16.05 -11.34
C TYR A 496 -24.93 15.69 -12.71
N LEU A 497 -24.31 14.52 -12.81
CA LEU A 497 -23.96 13.89 -14.08
C LEU A 497 -25.01 12.83 -14.37
N ARG A 498 -25.50 12.78 -15.60
CA ARG A 498 -26.48 11.77 -16.02
C ARG A 498 -25.94 10.97 -17.19
N VAL A 499 -26.18 9.66 -17.17
CA VAL A 499 -26.05 8.74 -18.31
C VAL A 499 -27.43 8.22 -18.64
N THR A 500 -27.77 8.16 -19.92
CA THR A 500 -29.02 7.52 -20.38
C THR A 500 -28.73 6.64 -21.58
N GLY A 501 -29.48 5.55 -21.75
CA GLY A 501 -29.37 4.68 -22.91
C GLY A 501 -30.45 4.90 -23.97
N GLY A 502 -30.25 4.26 -25.12
CA GLY A 502 -31.26 4.16 -26.19
C GLY A 502 -32.43 3.21 -25.87
N SER A 503 -33.22 2.87 -26.89
CA SER A 503 -34.48 2.10 -26.72
C SER A 503 -34.32 0.57 -26.56
N ALA A 504 -33.11 0.04 -26.58
CA ALA A 504 -32.85 -1.40 -26.51
C ALA A 504 -33.17 -1.93 -25.10
N ASN A 505 -33.94 -3.01 -24.98
CA ASN A 505 -34.26 -3.60 -23.68
C ASN A 505 -33.18 -4.62 -23.27
N SER A 506 -31.98 -4.12 -22.96
CA SER A 506 -30.78 -4.92 -22.67
C SER A 506 -29.81 -4.10 -21.84
N ALA A 507 -28.84 -4.72 -21.16
CA ALA A 507 -27.82 -3.94 -20.49
C ALA A 507 -26.83 -3.31 -21.51
N GLN A 508 -26.19 -2.21 -21.12
CA GLN A 508 -25.00 -1.63 -21.75
C GLN A 508 -23.99 -1.28 -20.67
N LEU A 509 -22.86 -2.00 -20.66
CA LEU A 509 -21.75 -1.67 -19.77
C LEU A 509 -20.97 -0.47 -20.29
N TYR A 510 -20.53 0.39 -19.39
CA TYR A 510 -19.67 1.53 -19.68
C TYR A 510 -18.64 1.81 -18.58
N THR A 511 -17.67 2.67 -18.92
CA THR A 511 -16.69 3.27 -17.99
C THR A 511 -17.03 4.74 -17.84
N LEU A 512 -17.14 5.19 -16.58
CA LEU A 512 -17.32 6.58 -16.21
C LEU A 512 -15.96 7.19 -15.91
N GLU A 513 -15.64 8.30 -16.58
CA GLU A 513 -14.45 9.13 -16.33
C GLU A 513 -14.91 10.56 -16.04
N VAL A 514 -14.46 11.13 -14.93
CA VAL A 514 -14.76 12.51 -14.53
C VAL A 514 -13.48 13.16 -14.05
N ASP A 515 -13.08 14.26 -14.67
CA ASP A 515 -11.98 15.12 -14.23
C ASP A 515 -12.56 16.45 -13.76
N LEU A 516 -12.18 16.85 -12.54
CA LEU A 516 -12.65 18.10 -11.93
C LEU A 516 -11.46 19.02 -11.72
N ALA A 517 -11.16 19.83 -12.73
CA ALA A 517 -10.04 20.75 -12.70
C ALA A 517 -10.40 22.07 -12.00
N PRO A 518 -9.42 22.72 -11.34
CA PRO A 518 -9.59 24.05 -10.79
C PRO A 518 -9.88 25.10 -11.87
N SER A 519 -10.35 26.26 -11.45
CA SER A 519 -10.50 27.40 -12.37
C SER A 519 -9.13 27.85 -12.86
N PRO A 520 -8.95 28.22 -14.15
CA PRO A 520 -7.67 28.75 -14.66
C PRO A 520 -7.14 30.00 -13.94
N GLY A 521 -7.93 30.62 -13.05
CA GLY A 521 -7.54 31.75 -12.22
C GLY A 521 -7.45 31.47 -10.73
N SER A 522 -7.56 30.22 -10.26
CA SER A 522 -7.34 29.90 -8.84
C SER A 522 -5.86 29.67 -8.53
N PRO A 523 -5.41 29.95 -7.30
CA PRO A 523 -4.05 29.61 -6.87
C PRO A 523 -3.76 28.11 -7.02
N PRO A 524 -2.48 27.72 -7.18
CA PRO A 524 -2.07 26.31 -7.16
C PRO A 524 -2.40 25.59 -5.86
N ALA A 525 -2.38 24.27 -5.88
CA ALA A 525 -2.46 23.46 -4.68
C ALA A 525 -1.21 23.65 -3.79
N ALA A 526 -1.40 23.68 -2.47
CA ALA A 526 -0.31 23.88 -1.52
C ALA A 526 0.68 22.71 -1.52
N PRO A 527 2.01 22.96 -1.50
CA PRO A 527 2.99 21.90 -1.30
C PRO A 527 2.80 21.24 0.07
N SER A 528 3.25 20.00 0.23
CA SER A 528 3.06 19.25 1.49
C SER A 528 4.31 18.50 1.94
N GLY A 529 4.33 18.03 3.19
CA GLY A 529 5.40 17.16 3.70
C GLY A 529 6.79 17.81 3.72
N LEU A 530 6.87 19.12 4.04
CA LEU A 530 8.15 19.82 4.15
C LEU A 530 9.03 19.17 5.21
N ILE A 531 10.28 18.87 4.83
CA ILE A 531 11.35 18.43 5.72
C ILE A 531 12.53 19.37 5.54
N ALA A 532 13.15 19.77 6.64
CA ALA A 532 14.43 20.46 6.65
C ALA A 532 15.49 19.55 7.31
N ASP A 533 16.62 19.34 6.64
CA ASP A 533 17.74 18.53 7.12
C ASP A 533 19.01 19.36 7.16
N LEU A 534 19.67 19.41 8.30
CA LEU A 534 20.93 20.14 8.49
C LEU A 534 22.12 19.22 8.20
N SER A 535 22.98 19.63 7.27
CA SER A 535 24.16 18.85 6.85
C SER A 535 25.36 19.03 7.79
N ILE A 536 26.42 18.25 7.57
CA ILE A 536 27.70 18.43 8.28
C ILE A 536 28.49 19.67 7.84
N SER A 537 28.23 20.16 6.63
CA SER A 537 28.80 21.41 6.11
C SER A 537 28.09 22.66 6.64
N GLY A 538 26.99 22.51 7.39
CA GLY A 538 26.19 23.63 7.90
C GLY A 538 25.15 24.14 6.89
N GLU A 539 24.80 23.36 5.87
CA GLU A 539 23.78 23.71 4.87
C GLU A 539 22.42 23.11 5.27
N VAL A 540 21.30 23.78 4.97
CA VAL A 540 19.95 23.25 5.24
C VAL A 540 19.32 22.78 3.93
N SER A 541 19.11 21.47 3.80
CA SER A 541 18.40 20.86 2.68
C SER A 541 16.91 20.80 2.98
N LEU A 542 16.09 21.38 2.11
CA LEU A 542 14.65 21.33 2.15
C LEU A 542 14.13 20.33 1.11
N SER A 543 13.11 19.55 1.47
CA SER A 543 12.37 18.70 0.54
C SER A 543 10.86 18.76 0.82
N TRP A 544 10.03 18.68 -0.21
CA TRP A 544 8.57 18.71 -0.12
C TRP A 544 7.93 17.91 -1.27
N ASN A 545 6.65 17.59 -1.15
CA ASN A 545 5.85 17.00 -2.22
C ASN A 545 5.17 18.11 -3.02
N ASP A 546 5.30 18.03 -4.35
CA ASP A 546 4.48 18.80 -5.27
C ASP A 546 3.06 18.21 -5.36
N ASN A 547 2.06 19.09 -5.30
CA ASN A 547 0.64 18.73 -5.34
C ASN A 547 -0.09 19.44 -6.49
N SER A 548 0.63 20.14 -7.37
CA SER A 548 0.08 20.98 -8.43
C SER A 548 0.72 20.65 -9.77
N ASP A 549 -0.04 20.83 -10.85
CA ASP A 549 0.46 20.87 -12.25
C ASP A 549 0.24 22.27 -12.88
N SER A 550 -0.18 23.24 -12.07
CA SER A 550 -0.65 24.58 -12.48
C SER A 550 0.18 25.72 -11.91
N GLU A 551 1.26 25.39 -11.22
CA GLU A 551 2.24 26.30 -10.69
C GLU A 551 3.17 26.79 -11.80
N ASP A 552 3.82 27.93 -11.56
CA ASP A 552 4.88 28.52 -12.36
C ASP A 552 6.25 28.35 -11.66
N GLY A 553 6.25 27.84 -10.42
CA GLY A 553 7.40 27.62 -9.54
C GLY A 553 7.01 27.63 -8.06
N PHE A 554 8.01 27.62 -7.17
CA PHE A 554 7.81 27.65 -5.71
C PHE A 554 8.59 28.78 -5.05
N GLU A 555 7.98 29.46 -4.06
CA GLU A 555 8.69 30.37 -3.15
C GLU A 555 9.12 29.62 -1.90
N ILE A 556 10.41 29.68 -1.59
CA ILE A 556 10.96 29.29 -0.31
C ILE A 556 10.89 30.52 0.58
N GLU A 557 10.03 30.50 1.57
CA GLU A 557 9.91 31.57 2.54
C GLU A 557 10.69 31.24 3.81
N ARG A 558 11.43 32.22 4.32
CA ARG A 558 12.20 32.11 5.55
C ARG A 558 11.86 33.24 6.51
N LYS A 559 11.89 32.97 7.81
CA LYS A 559 11.90 34.00 8.85
C LYS A 559 12.84 33.59 9.98
N LEU A 560 13.29 34.58 10.74
CA LEU A 560 14.29 34.41 11.80
C LEU A 560 13.67 34.39 13.21
N GLU A 561 12.37 34.70 13.31
CA GLU A 561 11.64 34.69 14.57
C GLU A 561 10.25 34.08 14.37
N ARG A 562 9.72 33.39 15.38
CA ARG A 562 8.42 32.71 15.27
C ARG A 562 7.27 33.64 14.87
N ASN A 563 7.23 34.86 15.44
CA ASN A 563 6.24 35.89 15.12
C ASN A 563 6.76 36.92 14.11
N GLY A 564 7.93 36.66 13.51
CA GLY A 564 8.47 37.48 12.43
C GLY A 564 7.61 37.38 11.18
N THR A 565 7.87 38.27 10.24
CA THR A 565 7.24 38.23 8.92
C THR A 565 7.96 37.18 8.08
N TRP A 566 7.19 36.38 7.35
CA TRP A 566 7.74 35.52 6.30
C TRP A 566 8.26 36.38 5.15
N GLU A 567 9.48 36.13 4.72
CA GLU A 567 10.09 36.78 3.57
C GLU A 567 10.47 35.72 2.55
N ILE A 568 10.32 36.04 1.26
CA ILE A 568 10.79 35.17 0.19
C ILE A 568 12.31 35.14 0.26
N TYR A 569 12.85 33.97 0.58
CA TYR A 569 14.28 33.73 0.64
C TYR A 569 14.84 33.39 -0.74
N ASP A 570 14.16 32.47 -1.44
CA ASP A 570 14.53 32.06 -2.79
C ASP A 570 13.31 31.54 -3.55
N THR A 571 13.48 31.27 -4.85
CA THR A 571 12.47 30.65 -5.70
C THR A 571 13.07 29.55 -6.57
N VAL A 572 12.35 28.45 -6.73
CA VAL A 572 12.72 27.36 -7.64
C VAL A 572 11.71 27.22 -8.76
N GLY A 573 12.10 26.51 -9.83
CA GLY A 573 11.26 26.33 -11.01
C GLY A 573 10.10 25.36 -10.78
N LEU A 574 9.34 25.13 -11.85
CA LEU A 574 8.31 24.10 -11.97
C LEU A 574 8.79 22.72 -11.48
N ASP A 575 7.86 21.91 -10.99
CA ASP A 575 8.08 20.51 -10.57
C ASP A 575 9.24 20.32 -9.58
N SER A 576 9.69 21.40 -8.90
CA SER A 576 10.82 21.32 -7.98
C SER A 576 10.34 20.84 -6.62
N GLU A 577 10.95 19.77 -6.13
CA GLU A 577 10.62 19.13 -4.84
C GLU A 577 11.72 19.33 -3.77
N SER A 578 12.75 20.13 -4.07
CA SER A 578 13.86 20.36 -3.14
C SER A 578 14.57 21.69 -3.33
N TYR A 579 15.23 22.15 -2.27
CA TYR A 579 16.07 23.34 -2.25
C TYR A 579 17.19 23.19 -1.22
N VAL A 580 18.36 23.81 -1.44
CA VAL A 580 19.46 23.81 -0.45
C VAL A 580 19.82 25.25 -0.09
N ASP A 581 19.64 25.60 1.18
CA ASP A 581 20.15 26.83 1.77
C ASP A 581 21.63 26.64 2.12
N ILE A 582 22.51 27.17 1.27
CA ILE A 582 23.97 27.02 1.37
C ILE A 582 24.63 28.03 2.33
N ASP A 583 23.90 29.04 2.79
CA ASP A 583 24.41 30.09 3.69
C ASP A 583 23.37 30.46 4.77
N PRO A 584 22.95 29.48 5.60
CA PRO A 584 22.00 29.73 6.68
C PRO A 584 22.64 30.59 7.77
N VAL A 585 21.88 31.54 8.32
CA VAL A 585 22.38 32.43 9.37
C VAL A 585 22.59 31.65 10.67
N PRO A 586 23.82 31.55 11.20
CA PRO A 586 24.08 30.81 12.43
C PRO A 586 23.60 31.57 13.68
N GLY A 587 23.40 30.83 14.78
CA GLY A 587 23.03 31.37 16.09
C GLY A 587 21.56 31.77 16.23
N ILE A 588 20.72 31.50 15.24
CA ILE A 588 19.28 31.80 15.28
C ILE A 588 18.45 30.63 14.78
N ASN A 589 17.20 30.54 15.24
CA ASN A 589 16.26 29.55 14.71
C ASN A 589 15.73 30.05 13.35
N LEU A 590 16.04 29.32 12.29
CA LEU A 590 15.53 29.54 10.95
C LEU A 590 14.23 28.77 10.79
N PHE A 591 13.18 29.46 10.35
CA PHE A 591 11.90 28.85 10.03
C PHE A 591 11.73 28.86 8.51
N TYR A 592 11.39 27.72 7.93
CA TYR A 592 11.16 27.57 6.49
C TYR A 592 9.73 27.14 6.23
N ARG A 593 9.14 27.62 5.13
CA ARG A 593 7.93 27.06 4.53
C ARG A 593 8.00 27.26 3.02
N VAL A 594 7.19 26.53 2.27
CA VAL A 594 7.18 26.59 0.80
C VAL A 594 5.77 26.90 0.32
N THR A 595 5.63 27.81 -0.64
CA THR A 595 4.35 28.05 -1.35
C THR A 595 4.54 27.80 -2.84
N ALA A 596 3.52 27.29 -3.51
CA ALA A 596 3.47 27.18 -4.97
C ALA A 596 2.94 28.49 -5.55
N GLN A 597 3.58 29.02 -6.59
CA GLN A 597 3.15 30.23 -7.29
C GLN A 597 2.39 29.85 -8.56
N GLY A 598 1.34 30.55 -8.93
CA GLY A 598 0.71 30.34 -10.24
C GLY A 598 -0.11 31.55 -10.68
N VAL A 599 -0.74 31.43 -11.84
CA VAL A 599 -1.53 32.52 -12.48
C VAL A 599 -2.63 33.07 -11.56
N GLY A 600 -3.21 32.23 -10.69
CA GLY A 600 -4.22 32.64 -9.71
C GLY A 600 -3.69 33.24 -8.40
N GLY A 601 -2.37 33.36 -8.24
CA GLY A 601 -1.70 33.77 -7.01
C GLY A 601 -0.96 32.61 -6.33
N ASN A 602 -0.44 32.85 -5.13
CA ASN A 602 0.27 31.82 -4.37
C ASN A 602 -0.71 30.90 -3.64
N SER A 603 -0.35 29.63 -3.54
CA SER A 603 -1.03 28.64 -2.72
C SER A 603 -0.96 28.99 -1.23
N ASP A 604 -1.73 28.27 -0.42
CA ASP A 604 -1.40 28.15 1.01
C ASP A 604 0.01 27.50 1.18
N PRO A 605 0.70 27.73 2.30
CA PRO A 605 2.03 27.17 2.51
C PRO A 605 2.00 25.68 2.89
N SER A 606 3.08 24.96 2.57
CA SER A 606 3.46 23.73 3.27
C SER A 606 3.61 24.01 4.78
N GLY A 607 3.59 23.00 5.64
CA GLY A 607 3.89 23.24 7.07
C GLY A 607 5.22 23.98 7.28
N ASP A 608 5.42 24.60 8.45
CA ASP A 608 6.70 25.23 8.77
C ASP A 608 7.66 24.27 9.48
N GLU A 609 8.93 24.31 9.05
CA GLU A 609 10.03 23.57 9.66
C GLU A 609 11.01 24.54 10.34
N ILE A 610 11.67 24.08 11.41
CA ILE A 610 12.61 24.90 12.20
C ILE A 610 13.99 24.23 12.27
N LYS A 611 15.05 25.02 12.06
CA LYS A 611 16.44 24.60 12.25
C LYS A 611 17.31 25.69 12.86
N MET A 612 18.08 25.34 13.89
CA MET A 612 19.14 26.15 14.47
C MET A 612 20.47 25.64 13.95
N VAL A 613 21.17 26.51 13.24
CA VAL A 613 22.54 26.29 12.77
C VAL A 613 23.49 27.06 13.69
N VAL A 614 24.64 26.49 14.03
CA VAL A 614 25.67 27.18 14.82
C VAL A 614 26.97 27.33 14.03
N ASP A 615 27.74 28.37 14.34
CA ASP A 615 29.08 28.52 13.78
C ASP A 615 30.05 27.61 14.55
N LEU A 616 30.32 26.42 14.01
CA LEU A 616 31.19 25.42 14.64
C LEU A 616 32.63 25.91 14.87
N SER A 617 33.05 27.01 14.25
CA SER A 617 34.38 27.61 14.48
C SER A 617 34.41 28.53 15.70
N ALA A 618 33.27 28.86 16.31
CA ALA A 618 33.21 29.70 17.49
C ALA A 618 33.80 28.99 18.72
N GLU A 619 34.61 29.73 19.47
CA GLU A 619 35.25 29.27 20.72
C GLU A 619 34.37 29.56 21.95
N ARG A 620 33.25 30.27 21.77
CA ARG A 620 32.33 30.64 22.84
C ARG A 620 30.87 30.64 22.38
N TYR A 621 30.01 30.00 23.16
CA TYR A 621 28.56 30.00 22.97
C TYR A 621 27.86 30.41 24.25
N VAL A 622 26.81 31.23 24.14
CA VAL A 622 25.96 31.60 25.26
C VAL A 622 24.53 31.33 24.85
N TYR A 623 23.87 30.43 25.57
CA TYR A 623 22.49 30.03 25.31
C TYR A 623 21.56 30.50 26.41
N ASP A 624 20.48 31.15 26.00
CA ASP A 624 19.39 31.60 26.85
C ASP A 624 18.18 30.67 26.63
N LEU A 625 17.82 29.93 27.67
CA LEU A 625 16.85 28.85 27.62
C LEU A 625 15.48 29.37 28.06
N GLY A 626 14.50 29.33 27.17
CA GLY A 626 13.22 29.94 27.51
C GLY A 626 12.12 29.76 26.49
N GLY A 627 11.13 30.65 26.59
CA GLY A 627 9.96 30.65 25.72
C GLY A 627 10.27 31.19 24.33
N THR A 628 9.51 30.77 23.32
CA THR A 628 9.64 31.29 21.94
C THR A 628 9.25 32.76 21.79
N GLN A 629 8.81 33.41 22.87
CA GLN A 629 8.39 34.82 22.90
C GLN A 629 9.12 35.61 24.01
N SER A 630 9.96 34.96 24.79
CA SER A 630 10.65 35.60 25.91
C SER A 630 11.84 36.42 25.38
N PRO A 631 12.08 37.64 25.90
CA PRO A 631 13.22 38.44 25.45
C PRO A 631 14.52 37.71 25.72
N VAL A 632 15.44 37.74 24.75
CA VAL A 632 16.72 37.05 24.86
C VAL A 632 17.73 37.94 25.56
N ALA A 633 18.51 37.38 26.49
CA ALA A 633 19.64 38.06 27.10
C ALA A 633 20.64 38.54 26.02
N SER A 634 21.23 39.72 26.24
CA SER A 634 22.14 40.32 25.26
C SER A 634 23.36 39.44 25.01
N GLY A 635 23.62 39.11 23.75
CA GLY A 635 24.74 38.26 23.34
C GLY A 635 24.50 36.76 23.49
N ALA A 636 23.28 36.33 23.85
CA ALA A 636 22.91 34.92 23.93
C ALA A 636 22.03 34.49 22.73
N PHE A 637 22.09 33.21 22.42
CA PHE A 637 21.23 32.55 21.44
C PHE A 637 20.03 31.90 22.15
N ARG A 638 18.83 32.07 21.59
CA ARG A 638 17.61 31.49 22.17
C ARG A 638 17.55 29.98 21.91
N VAL A 639 17.43 29.21 22.98
CA VAL A 639 17.03 27.81 22.94
C VAL A 639 15.63 27.69 23.54
N SER A 640 14.71 27.12 22.78
CA SER A 640 13.32 26.93 23.21
C SER A 640 12.89 25.48 23.05
N ARG A 641 11.67 25.17 23.48
CA ARG A 641 11.05 23.85 23.26
C ARG A 641 10.89 23.43 21.79
N GLN A 642 11.11 24.35 20.85
CA GLN A 642 11.03 24.08 19.41
C GLN A 642 12.39 24.05 18.73
N THR A 643 13.46 24.40 19.44
CA THR A 643 14.80 24.43 18.87
C THR A 643 15.21 23.02 18.48
N ASP A 644 15.63 22.88 17.24
CA ASP A 644 16.03 21.63 16.59
C ASP A 644 17.13 21.95 15.56
N GLY A 645 18.04 21.01 15.26
CA GLY A 645 19.23 21.26 14.42
C GLY A 645 20.53 20.93 15.14
N ASP A 646 21.56 21.77 15.01
CA ASP A 646 22.84 21.60 15.71
C ASP A 646 22.69 21.65 17.23
N VAL A 647 21.61 22.27 17.70
CA VAL A 647 21.19 22.26 19.11
C VAL A 647 19.80 21.63 19.20
N SER A 648 19.65 20.62 20.04
CA SER A 648 18.39 19.88 20.16
C SER A 648 18.17 19.27 21.54
N TRP A 649 16.97 18.73 21.76
CA TRP A 649 16.59 18.03 22.97
C TRP A 649 16.15 16.59 22.63
N SER A 650 16.63 15.63 23.42
CA SER A 650 16.23 14.20 23.36
C SER A 650 14.74 13.91 23.59
N GLY A 651 13.94 14.93 23.93
CA GLY A 651 12.50 14.82 24.11
C GLY A 651 11.87 16.14 24.49
N SER A 652 10.55 16.15 24.68
CA SER A 652 9.82 17.39 24.97
C SER A 652 10.25 18.03 26.29
N VAL A 653 10.46 19.35 26.22
CA VAL A 653 10.70 20.26 27.34
C VAL A 653 9.63 21.35 27.36
N THR A 654 9.40 21.94 28.53
CA THR A 654 8.45 23.05 28.71
C THR A 654 9.21 24.33 29.07
N SER A 655 8.70 25.49 28.67
CA SER A 655 9.26 26.79 29.04
C SER A 655 8.41 27.50 30.08
N ARG A 656 9.03 28.33 30.89
CA ARG A 656 8.35 29.28 31.79
C ARG A 656 9.08 30.61 31.75
N ASP A 657 8.32 31.70 31.76
CA ASP A 657 8.81 33.07 31.87
C ASP A 657 8.05 33.73 33.03
N ARG A 658 8.78 34.18 34.06
CA ARG A 658 8.26 34.80 35.28
C ARG A 658 8.02 36.30 35.12
N GLY A 659 8.57 36.92 34.09
CA GLY A 659 8.44 38.36 33.86
C GLY A 659 9.27 39.16 34.86
N GLY A 660 10.56 39.34 34.55
CA GLY A 660 11.52 40.12 35.33
C GLY A 660 12.38 41.04 34.45
N SER A 661 13.13 41.95 35.07
CA SER A 661 14.09 42.81 34.37
C SER A 661 15.45 42.14 34.11
N ASP A 662 15.77 41.09 34.87
CA ASP A 662 16.97 40.28 34.64
C ASP A 662 16.66 39.25 33.54
N LEU A 663 17.05 39.57 32.31
CA LEU A 663 16.80 38.70 31.16
C LEU A 663 17.51 37.35 31.27
N SER A 664 18.55 37.22 32.09
CA SER A 664 19.29 35.96 32.22
C SER A 664 18.65 34.96 33.18
N ASN A 665 17.64 35.38 33.96
CA ASN A 665 17.04 34.59 35.03
C ASN A 665 15.51 34.53 34.95
N ARG A 666 14.87 35.39 34.16
CA ARG A 666 13.39 35.49 34.13
C ARG A 666 12.73 34.24 33.57
N ASP A 667 13.42 33.51 32.69
CA ASP A 667 12.90 32.35 31.99
C ASP A 667 13.86 31.16 32.03
N TYR A 668 13.27 30.00 31.76
CA TYR A 668 13.96 28.72 31.79
C TYR A 668 13.18 27.67 30.99
N LEU A 669 13.89 26.60 30.63
CA LEU A 669 13.33 25.32 30.21
C LEU A 669 13.30 24.34 31.38
N TRP A 670 12.32 23.44 31.40
CA TRP A 670 12.13 22.46 32.46
C TRP A 670 11.41 21.18 31.97
N SER A 671 11.57 20.10 32.72
CA SER A 671 10.84 18.83 32.57
C SER A 671 10.78 18.09 33.91
N SER A 672 9.82 17.18 34.06
CA SER A 672 9.76 16.23 35.18
C SER A 672 10.41 14.87 34.86
N SER A 673 11.10 14.79 33.73
CA SER A 673 11.85 13.61 33.29
C SER A 673 13.20 14.06 32.81
N ALA A 674 14.22 13.22 32.98
CA ALA A 674 15.55 13.46 32.43
C ALA A 674 15.48 13.80 30.93
N ARG A 675 16.18 14.86 30.53
CA ARG A 675 16.39 15.23 29.13
C ARG A 675 17.83 15.61 28.89
N THR A 676 18.37 15.08 27.81
CA THR A 676 19.65 15.49 27.23
C THR A 676 19.42 16.64 26.27
N TRP A 677 20.15 17.73 26.50
CA TRP A 677 20.44 18.80 25.57
C TRP A 677 21.72 18.44 24.83
N SER A 678 21.64 18.39 23.51
CA SER A 678 22.77 18.04 22.65
C SER A 678 23.17 19.26 21.83
N HIS A 679 24.46 19.48 21.72
CA HIS A 679 25.04 20.58 20.98
C HIS A 679 26.20 20.10 20.11
N ARG A 680 26.04 20.19 18.81
CA ARG A 680 27.12 19.93 17.86
C ARG A 680 28.23 20.96 18.00
N ILE A 681 29.45 20.51 18.27
CA ILE A 681 30.57 21.40 18.57
C ILE A 681 31.89 20.77 18.11
N THR A 682 32.96 21.57 18.03
CA THR A 682 34.29 21.05 17.77
C THR A 682 34.82 20.23 18.94
N ASN A 683 35.53 19.15 18.62
CA ASN A 683 36.23 18.34 19.61
C ASN A 683 37.24 19.18 20.38
N GLY A 684 37.34 18.95 21.68
CA GLY A 684 38.18 19.73 22.58
C GLY A 684 37.71 19.64 24.02
N VAL A 685 38.43 20.29 24.94
CA VAL A 685 37.96 20.46 26.32
C VAL A 685 37.20 21.78 26.40
N TRP A 686 35.96 21.71 26.84
CA TRP A 686 35.06 22.85 26.98
C TRP A 686 34.78 23.11 28.46
N GLU A 687 34.91 24.36 28.89
CA GLU A 687 34.32 24.82 30.14
C GLU A 687 32.83 25.08 29.92
N VAL A 688 32.01 24.34 30.66
CA VAL A 688 30.56 24.40 30.62
C VAL A 688 30.09 25.07 31.90
N SER A 689 29.39 26.19 31.76
CA SER A 689 28.73 26.88 32.86
C SER A 689 27.21 26.79 32.69
N VAL A 690 26.54 26.11 33.62
CA VAL A 690 25.09 25.96 33.64
C VAL A 690 24.50 26.78 34.76
N ARG A 691 23.47 27.56 34.45
CA ARG A 691 22.71 28.34 35.43
C ARG A 691 21.31 27.76 35.63
N GLN A 692 20.95 27.48 36.88
CA GLN A 692 19.68 26.87 37.27
C GLN A 692 19.06 27.62 38.45
N GLY A 693 17.77 27.93 38.37
CA GLY A 693 16.98 28.52 39.46
C GLY A 693 15.61 29.01 38.98
N ASP A 694 14.79 29.47 39.93
CA ASP A 694 13.48 30.07 39.66
C ASP A 694 13.21 31.20 40.64
N GLU A 695 12.60 32.29 40.15
CA GLU A 695 12.28 33.48 40.94
C GLU A 695 11.21 33.19 42.02
N ASP A 696 10.22 32.36 41.68
CA ASP A 696 9.02 32.17 42.51
C ASP A 696 9.11 30.92 43.39
N ASP A 697 9.65 29.83 42.84
CA ASP A 697 9.58 28.50 43.44
C ASP A 697 11.00 28.00 43.80
N PRO A 698 11.18 27.32 44.95
CA PRO A 698 12.44 26.64 45.23
C PRO A 698 12.65 25.48 44.24
N ARG A 699 13.91 25.07 44.09
CA ARG A 699 14.31 23.87 43.35
C ARG A 699 15.17 23.00 44.26
N GLU A 700 14.99 21.70 44.19
CA GLU A 700 15.71 20.76 45.04
C GLU A 700 16.23 19.58 44.21
N ASN A 701 17.36 19.02 44.60
CA ASN A 701 17.92 17.76 44.08
C ASN A 701 18.07 17.69 42.56
N MET A 702 18.27 18.85 41.92
CA MET A 702 18.63 18.92 40.51
C MET A 702 20.04 18.35 40.30
N THR A 703 20.24 17.79 39.13
CA THR A 703 21.49 17.15 38.72
C THR A 703 21.87 17.54 37.30
N ILE A 704 23.17 17.50 37.02
CA ILE A 704 23.74 17.66 35.69
C ILE A 704 24.67 16.48 35.45
N ALA A 705 24.47 15.78 34.35
CA ALA A 705 25.44 14.85 33.79
C ALA A 705 25.95 15.36 32.44
N ALA A 706 27.24 15.21 32.19
CA ALA A 706 27.88 15.55 30.91
C ALA A 706 28.54 14.30 30.34
N GLU A 707 28.31 14.02 29.05
CA GLU A 707 28.83 12.80 28.39
C GLU A 707 28.48 11.51 29.15
N GLY A 708 27.27 11.47 29.72
CA GLY A 708 26.78 10.35 30.54
C GLY A 708 27.34 10.25 31.96
N ASN A 709 28.26 11.14 32.35
CA ASN A 709 28.87 11.15 33.68
C ASN A 709 28.24 12.23 34.57
N LEU A 710 27.87 11.88 35.80
CA LEU A 710 27.32 12.84 36.77
C LEU A 710 28.40 13.84 37.21
N VAL A 711 28.23 15.11 36.84
CA VAL A 711 29.19 16.20 37.16
C VAL A 711 28.71 17.07 38.32
N ALA A 712 27.40 17.16 38.56
CA ALA A 712 26.83 17.91 39.67
C ALA A 712 25.54 17.26 40.21
N SER A 713 25.35 17.34 41.52
CA SER A 713 24.18 16.79 42.22
C SER A 713 23.84 17.58 43.48
N ASN A 714 22.62 17.40 43.98
CA ASN A 714 22.07 18.14 45.14
C ASN A 714 22.11 19.67 44.92
N LEU A 715 21.75 20.09 43.71
CA LEU A 715 21.68 21.50 43.35
C LEU A 715 20.34 22.06 43.85
N ASP A 716 20.37 22.66 45.03
CA ASP A 716 19.20 23.23 45.70
C ASP A 716 19.22 24.77 45.62
N THR A 717 18.10 25.38 45.24
CA THR A 717 17.90 26.83 45.23
C THR A 717 16.67 27.23 46.04
N SER A 718 16.80 28.28 46.85
CA SER A 718 15.66 29.01 47.40
C SER A 718 14.93 29.80 46.30
N PRO A 719 13.70 30.30 46.54
CA PRO A 719 13.08 31.25 45.62
C PRO A 719 13.98 32.47 45.39
N ASN A 720 14.15 32.87 44.12
CA ASN A 720 15.01 33.98 43.69
C ASN A 720 16.51 33.75 43.98
N GLU A 721 16.91 32.49 44.12
CA GLU A 721 18.31 32.04 44.15
C GLU A 721 18.62 31.27 42.86
N PHE A 722 19.81 31.51 42.30
CA PHE A 722 20.26 30.88 41.06
C PHE A 722 21.67 30.34 41.29
N LEU A 723 21.83 29.04 41.05
CA LEU A 723 23.13 28.39 41.10
C LEU A 723 23.80 28.44 39.73
N GLU A 724 25.10 28.69 39.76
CA GLU A 724 25.97 28.62 38.59
C GLU A 724 26.98 27.50 38.83
N THR A 725 26.90 26.47 38.00
CA THR A 725 27.74 25.28 38.09
C THR A 725 28.66 25.25 36.90
N THR A 726 29.97 25.31 37.16
CA THR A 726 31.01 25.31 36.13
C THR A 726 31.86 24.06 36.24
N PHE A 727 32.06 23.37 35.11
CA PHE A 727 32.86 22.15 35.02
C PHE A 727 33.49 22.02 33.62
N LEU A 728 34.56 21.25 33.52
CA LEU A 728 35.24 20.94 32.25
C LEU A 728 34.69 19.63 31.67
N VAL A 729 34.48 19.60 30.36
CA VAL A 729 34.02 18.43 29.60
C VAL A 729 34.91 18.21 28.40
N LYS A 730 35.36 16.98 28.19
CA LYS A 730 36.08 16.59 26.97
C LYS A 730 35.09 16.07 25.93
N VAL A 731 35.04 16.72 24.77
CA VAL A 731 34.22 16.33 23.61
C VAL A 731 35.09 15.61 22.58
N GLU A 732 34.69 14.40 22.18
CA GLU A 732 35.46 13.54 21.25
C GLU A 732 34.69 13.13 19.99
N ASP A 733 33.35 13.19 19.99
CA ASP A 733 32.49 12.71 18.91
C ASP A 733 31.83 13.84 18.09
N GLY A 734 32.18 15.10 18.38
CA GLY A 734 31.62 16.30 17.76
C GLY A 734 30.28 16.74 18.36
N SER A 735 29.86 16.17 19.49
CA SER A 735 28.66 16.56 20.22
C SER A 735 28.96 16.72 21.71
N LEU A 736 28.42 17.79 22.31
CA LEU A 736 28.35 17.95 23.75
C LEU A 736 26.95 17.58 24.23
N ASP A 737 26.86 16.57 25.10
CA ASP A 737 25.60 16.06 25.64
C ASP A 737 25.47 16.35 27.14
N LEU A 738 24.55 17.25 27.48
CA LEU A 738 24.21 17.61 28.86
C LEU A 738 22.86 17.05 29.25
N THR A 739 22.82 16.13 30.21
CA THR A 739 21.58 15.56 30.74
C THR A 739 21.19 16.24 32.06
N PHE A 740 20.00 16.83 32.06
CA PHE A 740 19.39 17.44 33.24
C PHE A 740 18.33 16.51 33.81
N ASP A 741 18.38 16.30 35.12
CA ASP A 741 17.41 15.47 35.85
C ASP A 741 17.16 16.01 37.26
N ASP A 742 16.06 15.55 37.86
CA ASP A 742 15.68 15.84 39.25
C ASP A 742 15.45 14.51 39.98
N THR A 743 16.26 14.24 41.00
CA THR A 743 16.25 12.95 41.71
C THR A 743 15.20 12.87 42.83
N GLY A 744 14.30 13.86 42.90
CA GLY A 744 13.13 13.92 43.76
C GLY A 744 13.20 15.03 44.82
N GLY A 745 12.08 15.57 45.25
CA GLY A 745 12.02 16.74 46.15
C GLY A 745 10.59 17.17 46.42
N ALA A 746 10.39 18.41 46.90
CA ALA A 746 9.04 19.00 46.96
C ALA A 746 8.60 19.49 45.57
N SER A 747 9.56 19.94 44.75
CA SER A 747 9.45 20.00 43.30
C SER A 747 10.08 18.75 42.66
N ASP A 748 9.47 18.22 41.59
CA ASP A 748 9.97 17.07 40.81
C ASP A 748 10.42 17.48 39.40
N ARG A 749 11.07 18.64 39.29
CA ARG A 749 11.33 19.33 38.02
C ARG A 749 12.64 20.08 38.05
N TRP A 750 13.57 19.63 37.22
CA TRP A 750 14.78 20.38 36.91
C TRP A 750 14.45 21.60 36.05
N VAL A 751 15.24 22.66 36.20
CA VAL A 751 15.15 23.88 35.38
C VAL A 751 16.54 24.26 34.87
N VAL A 752 16.61 24.88 33.69
CA VAL A 752 17.85 25.47 33.17
C VAL A 752 17.53 26.81 32.52
N ASN A 753 18.24 27.85 32.95
CA ASN A 753 18.08 29.22 32.48
C ASN A 753 19.13 29.57 31.42
N ARG A 754 20.39 29.19 31.66
CA ARG A 754 21.52 29.53 30.77
C ARG A 754 22.52 28.40 30.67
N ILE A 755 23.10 28.23 29.49
CA ILE A 755 24.26 27.38 29.24
C ILE A 755 25.32 28.24 28.54
N GLU A 756 26.53 28.28 29.07
CA GLU A 756 27.67 28.95 28.46
C GLU A 756 28.80 27.94 28.24
N LEU A 757 29.38 27.97 27.05
CA LEU A 757 30.45 27.06 26.61
C LEU A 757 31.66 27.90 26.22
N ASN A 758 32.84 27.60 26.78
CA ASN A 758 34.11 28.24 26.42
C ASN A 758 35.17 27.18 26.11
N LEU A 759 35.74 27.20 24.89
CA LEU A 759 36.80 26.28 24.49
C LEU A 759 38.05 26.59 25.32
N GLN A 760 38.65 25.56 25.91
CA GLN A 760 39.88 25.70 26.65
C GLN A 760 41.09 25.76 25.72
N THR A 761 42.10 26.52 26.10
CA THR A 761 43.37 26.54 25.38
C THR A 761 44.02 25.16 25.41
N PRO A 762 44.96 24.86 24.49
CA PRO A 762 45.70 23.59 24.51
C PRO A 762 46.37 23.31 25.86
N TYR A 763 46.99 24.32 26.49
CA TYR A 763 47.58 24.17 27.82
C TYR A 763 46.53 23.82 28.89
N GLN A 764 45.39 24.52 28.91
CA GLN A 764 44.33 24.24 29.88
C GLN A 764 43.74 22.83 29.67
N SER A 765 43.62 22.40 28.42
CA SER A 765 43.18 21.05 28.06
C SER A 765 44.16 19.99 28.55
N TRP A 766 45.47 20.24 28.38
CA TRP A 766 46.54 19.39 28.91
C TRP A 766 46.51 19.34 30.44
N ALA A 767 46.45 20.49 31.12
CA ALA A 767 46.39 20.57 32.57
C ALA A 767 45.17 19.81 33.14
N PHE A 768 44.04 19.83 32.42
CA PHE A 768 42.87 19.04 32.74
C PHE A 768 43.10 17.54 32.53
N SER A 769 43.73 17.12 31.43
CA SER A 769 44.02 15.70 31.19
C SER A 769 45.04 15.11 32.15
N GLU A 770 45.94 15.93 32.70
CA GLU A 770 46.89 15.55 33.75
C GLU A 770 46.27 15.57 35.16
N GLU A 771 44.99 15.93 35.30
CA GLU A 771 44.25 16.00 36.57
C GLU A 771 44.91 16.91 37.63
N LEU A 772 45.46 18.06 37.20
CA LEU A 772 46.17 18.97 38.11
C LEU A 772 45.27 19.53 39.23
N PRO A 773 45.73 19.57 40.50
CA PRO A 773 44.95 20.09 41.62
C PRO A 773 44.54 21.57 41.43
N GLY A 774 43.31 21.88 41.90
CA GLY A 774 42.79 23.24 41.86
C GLY A 774 43.69 24.24 42.61
N GLY A 775 44.07 25.31 41.90
CA GLY A 775 45.02 26.32 42.39
C GLY A 775 46.50 26.02 42.12
N GLN A 776 46.82 24.82 41.63
CA GLN A 776 48.15 24.43 41.16
C GLN A 776 48.22 24.17 39.66
N SER A 777 47.12 24.33 38.91
CA SER A 777 47.07 24.18 37.45
C SER A 777 47.57 25.40 36.66
N GLY A 778 48.09 26.43 37.35
CA GLY A 778 48.60 27.64 36.71
C GLY A 778 49.92 27.38 35.97
N PRO A 779 50.25 28.13 34.90
CA PRO A 779 51.46 27.91 34.10
C PRO A 779 52.76 28.03 34.91
N GLU A 780 52.78 28.97 35.85
CA GLU A 780 53.91 29.30 36.74
C GLU A 780 53.91 28.49 38.05
N GLN A 781 52.91 27.62 38.25
CA GLN A 781 52.86 26.76 39.42
C GLN A 781 53.74 25.53 39.21
N ASP A 782 54.11 24.92 40.32
CA ASP A 782 54.92 23.72 40.40
C ASP A 782 54.15 22.79 41.34
N ALA A 783 53.43 21.83 40.76
CA ALA A 783 52.48 21.02 41.50
C ALA A 783 53.17 19.93 42.34
N ASP A 784 54.33 19.44 41.92
CA ASP A 784 55.06 18.35 42.57
C ASP A 784 56.27 18.81 43.43
N GLY A 785 56.62 20.10 43.33
CA GLY A 785 57.62 20.79 44.12
C GLY A 785 59.07 20.51 43.71
N ASP A 786 59.33 20.08 42.48
CA ASP A 786 60.68 19.78 41.98
C ASP A 786 61.44 21.03 41.46
N GLY A 787 60.74 22.15 41.31
CA GLY A 787 61.26 23.43 40.85
C GLY A 787 61.10 23.68 39.34
N ILE A 788 60.42 22.81 38.61
CA ILE A 788 60.01 22.98 37.22
C ILE A 788 58.55 23.45 37.20
N ALA A 789 58.27 24.52 36.45
CA ALA A 789 56.90 25.02 36.37
C ALA A 789 56.08 24.22 35.35
N ASN A 790 54.77 24.07 35.58
CA ASN A 790 53.87 23.30 34.72
C ASN A 790 53.95 23.69 33.23
N VAL A 791 54.17 24.97 32.91
CA VAL A 791 54.34 25.41 31.51
C VAL A 791 55.58 24.82 30.84
N GLN A 792 56.64 24.65 31.62
CA GLN A 792 57.86 24.01 31.17
C GLN A 792 57.60 22.50 31.03
N GLU A 793 56.91 21.89 31.98
CA GLU A 793 56.59 20.46 31.91
C GLU A 793 55.74 20.13 30.68
N TYR A 794 54.71 20.95 30.41
CA TYR A 794 53.92 20.89 29.19
C TYR A 794 54.79 20.98 27.93
N TYR A 795 55.69 21.97 27.86
CA TYR A 795 56.55 22.14 26.68
C TYR A 795 57.60 21.04 26.51
N PHE A 796 58.16 20.52 27.61
CA PHE A 796 59.21 19.51 27.59
C PHE A 796 58.67 18.07 27.60
N GLY A 797 57.35 17.89 27.73
CA GLY A 797 56.69 16.57 27.78
C GLY A 797 56.99 15.80 29.07
N LEU A 798 57.08 16.53 30.19
CA LEU A 798 57.31 16.03 31.54
C LEU A 798 55.99 15.85 32.30
N SER A 799 56.02 15.16 33.44
CA SER A 799 54.79 14.82 34.18
C SER A 799 54.60 15.74 35.39
N PRO A 800 53.56 16.58 35.42
CA PRO A 800 53.42 17.64 36.42
C PRO A 800 52.99 17.16 37.82
N LEU A 801 52.99 15.85 38.04
CA LEU A 801 52.64 15.23 39.32
C LEU A 801 53.74 14.31 39.84
N ILE A 802 54.89 14.22 39.15
CA ILE A 802 55.98 13.30 39.46
C ILE A 802 57.29 14.05 39.42
N GLN A 803 57.94 14.19 40.58
CA GLN A 803 59.23 14.88 40.68
C GLN A 803 60.22 14.39 39.63
N ASP A 804 60.59 15.28 38.72
CA ASP A 804 61.43 15.01 37.59
C ASP A 804 62.89 15.37 37.89
N ASP A 805 63.80 14.80 37.09
CA ASP A 805 65.17 15.28 37.06
C ASP A 805 65.21 16.62 36.30
N ALA A 806 66.14 17.50 36.65
CA ALA A 806 66.26 18.81 36.01
C ALA A 806 66.31 18.71 34.46
N ILE A 807 65.57 19.59 33.77
CA ILE A 807 65.55 19.70 32.30
C ILE A 807 66.98 19.76 31.75
N VAL A 808 67.33 18.78 30.91
CA VAL A 808 68.67 18.66 30.34
C VAL A 808 68.72 19.35 28.98
N ILE A 809 69.50 20.42 28.90
CA ILE A 809 69.93 21.03 27.63
C ILE A 809 71.40 20.67 27.41
N GLU A 810 71.66 19.78 26.45
CA GLU A 810 73.02 19.37 26.09
C GLU A 810 73.68 20.44 25.23
N SER A 811 74.99 20.65 25.41
CA SER A 811 75.79 21.45 24.48
C SER A 811 76.97 20.64 23.98
N ALA A 812 77.21 20.69 22.67
CA ALA A 812 78.28 19.95 22.01
C ALA A 812 78.92 20.78 20.88
N PRO A 813 80.22 20.60 20.59
CA PRO A 813 80.82 21.16 19.38
C PRO A 813 80.12 20.57 18.16
N ALA A 814 79.73 21.42 17.20
CA ALA A 814 79.17 20.96 15.94
C ALA A 814 80.25 20.29 15.06
N ALA A 815 79.85 19.62 13.99
CA ALA A 815 80.79 19.05 13.01
C ALA A 815 81.71 20.13 12.38
N ASP A 816 81.21 21.36 12.25
CA ASP A 816 82.01 22.55 11.97
C ASP A 816 82.56 23.12 13.27
N ALA A 817 83.89 23.14 13.42
CA ALA A 817 84.57 23.62 14.62
C ALA A 817 84.34 25.13 14.92
N SER A 818 83.76 25.88 13.98
CA SER A 818 83.30 27.26 14.16
C SER A 818 81.87 27.39 14.70
N LYS A 819 81.20 26.28 15.03
CA LYS A 819 79.81 26.25 15.54
C LYS A 819 79.65 25.35 16.78
N PHE A 820 78.56 25.55 17.49
CA PHE A 820 78.11 24.74 18.64
C PHE A 820 76.65 24.33 18.46
N GLU A 821 76.31 23.15 18.94
CA GLU A 821 74.96 22.59 18.96
C GLU A 821 74.42 22.62 20.40
N PHE A 822 73.19 23.11 20.55
CA PHE A 822 72.39 23.02 21.78
C PHE A 822 71.23 22.08 21.51
N ILE A 823 71.05 21.08 22.37
CA ILE A 823 70.11 20.01 22.13
C ILE A 823 69.18 19.85 23.31
N PHE A 824 67.88 19.86 23.06
CA PHE A 824 66.85 19.59 24.04
C PHE A 824 65.71 18.79 23.39
N VAL A 825 64.80 18.29 24.22
CA VAL A 825 63.57 17.63 23.74
C VAL A 825 62.37 18.53 24.01
N ARG A 826 61.30 18.38 23.24
CA ARG A 826 60.02 19.04 23.49
C ARG A 826 58.86 18.13 23.13
N ASP A 827 57.69 18.40 23.68
CA ASP A 827 56.45 17.80 23.21
C ASP A 827 56.00 18.48 21.90
N PRO A 828 55.87 17.75 20.77
CA PRO A 828 55.37 18.32 19.52
C PRO A 828 53.92 18.81 19.60
N GLU A 829 53.11 18.28 20.53
CA GLU A 829 51.70 18.65 20.70
C GLU A 829 51.53 19.87 21.60
N ALA A 830 52.58 20.28 22.34
CA ALA A 830 52.54 21.44 23.21
C ALA A 830 52.53 22.75 22.40
N GLN A 831 51.34 23.32 22.26
CA GLN A 831 51.15 24.66 21.70
C GLN A 831 51.40 25.72 22.77
N VAL A 832 52.47 26.50 22.57
CA VAL A 832 52.93 27.60 23.43
C VAL A 832 52.91 28.91 22.63
N GLY A 833 52.75 30.05 23.31
CA GLY A 833 52.63 31.36 22.68
C GLY A 833 53.96 31.82 22.08
N GLU A 834 55.01 31.86 22.89
CA GLU A 834 56.35 32.24 22.44
C GLU A 834 57.42 31.33 23.06
N VAL A 835 58.42 30.97 22.25
CA VAL A 835 59.68 30.36 22.72
C VAL A 835 60.77 31.39 22.52
N VAL A 836 61.23 31.97 23.63
CA VAL A 836 62.23 33.05 23.63
C VAL A 836 63.61 32.45 23.81
N PHE A 837 64.53 32.71 22.87
CA PHE A 837 65.93 32.34 23.02
C PHE A 837 66.75 33.56 23.43
N GLU A 838 67.50 33.43 24.52
CA GLU A 838 68.36 34.51 24.99
C GLU A 838 69.81 34.04 25.14
N THR A 839 70.75 34.94 24.85
CA THR A 839 72.18 34.72 25.10
C THR A 839 72.73 35.69 26.13
N SER A 840 73.77 35.27 26.83
CA SER A 840 74.54 36.12 27.73
C SER A 840 76.02 35.77 27.69
N ASP A 841 76.88 36.77 27.80
CA ASP A 841 78.33 36.58 27.96
C ASP A 841 78.74 36.54 29.45
N ASP A 842 77.87 36.99 30.37
CA ASP A 842 78.22 37.24 31.79
C ASP A 842 77.20 36.70 32.82
N LEU A 843 76.13 36.05 32.37
CA LEU A 843 74.98 35.58 33.17
C LEU A 843 74.12 36.68 33.82
N VAL A 844 74.38 37.95 33.50
CA VAL A 844 73.67 39.10 34.08
C VAL A 844 72.85 39.81 33.01
N GLU A 845 73.47 40.20 31.91
CA GLU A 845 72.79 40.82 30.77
C GLU A 845 72.39 39.74 29.77
N TRP A 846 71.10 39.65 29.48
CA TRP A 846 70.52 38.70 28.55
C TRP A 846 69.97 39.44 27.34
N ASN A 847 70.31 38.96 26.15
CA ASN A 847 69.86 39.52 24.88
C ASN A 847 69.12 38.44 24.11
N GLU A 848 67.89 38.75 23.74
CA GLU A 848 67.07 37.92 22.88
C GLU A 848 67.66 37.81 21.47
N PHE A 849 67.54 36.62 20.88
CA PHE A 849 67.88 36.39 19.49
C PHE A 849 66.89 35.41 18.87
N ASP A 850 66.68 35.55 17.57
CA ASP A 850 65.76 34.71 16.82
C ASP A 850 66.58 33.77 15.92
N PRO A 851 66.66 32.46 16.23
CA PRO A 851 67.44 31.52 15.44
C PRO A 851 66.89 31.37 14.02
N SER A 852 67.78 31.37 13.03
CA SER A 852 67.36 31.16 11.63
C SER A 852 66.78 29.75 11.46
N PRO A 853 65.78 29.53 10.59
CA PRO A 853 65.26 28.18 10.32
C PRO A 853 66.33 27.18 9.86
N GLU A 854 67.42 27.64 9.24
CA GLU A 854 68.56 26.80 8.84
C GLU A 854 69.45 26.38 10.02
N GLU A 855 69.30 27.03 11.18
CA GLU A 855 70.04 26.77 12.42
C GLU A 855 69.30 25.80 13.33
N ILE A 856 68.05 25.42 13.02
CA ILE A 856 67.26 24.49 13.82
C ILE A 856 67.04 23.20 13.03
N ASP A 857 67.47 22.08 13.61
CA ASP A 857 67.12 20.74 13.14
C ASP A 857 66.19 20.06 14.15
N VAL A 858 65.07 19.53 13.68
CA VAL A 858 64.06 18.86 14.51
C VAL A 858 63.92 17.42 14.04
N SER A 859 64.07 16.48 14.97
CA SER A 859 63.95 15.05 14.70
C SER A 859 63.12 14.36 15.77
N LEU A 860 62.34 13.34 15.42
CA LEU A 860 61.55 12.60 16.40
C LEU A 860 62.44 11.74 17.30
N GLN A 861 62.16 11.77 18.60
CA GLN A 861 62.75 10.93 19.63
C GLN A 861 61.63 10.29 20.46
N GLY A 862 61.03 9.22 19.93
CA GLY A 862 59.85 8.60 20.52
C GLY A 862 58.59 9.42 20.21
N SER A 863 57.82 9.79 21.23
CA SER A 863 56.69 10.74 21.14
C SER A 863 57.12 12.20 21.21
N LEU A 864 58.37 12.48 21.62
CA LEU A 864 58.91 13.82 21.72
C LEU A 864 59.72 14.20 20.47
N GLU A 865 60.00 15.49 20.32
CA GLU A 865 60.91 16.04 19.32
C GLU A 865 62.25 16.40 19.95
N ARG A 866 63.35 15.88 19.39
CA ARG A 866 64.70 16.36 19.65
C ARG A 866 64.98 17.57 18.77
N VAL A 867 65.20 18.71 19.41
CA VAL A 867 65.54 19.99 18.77
C VAL A 867 67.04 20.22 18.92
N THR A 868 67.72 20.44 17.79
CA THR A 868 69.16 20.76 17.73
C THR A 868 69.34 22.14 17.14
N LEU A 869 69.76 23.08 17.99
CA LEU A 869 70.04 24.47 17.62
C LEU A 869 71.55 24.67 17.37
N THR A 870 71.92 25.04 16.15
CA THR A 870 73.31 25.17 15.70
C THR A 870 73.72 26.63 15.56
N LEU A 871 74.56 27.12 16.46
CA LEU A 871 74.96 28.54 16.53
C LEU A 871 76.44 28.75 16.26
N SER A 872 76.80 29.94 15.76
CA SER A 872 78.20 30.33 15.56
C SER A 872 78.93 30.46 16.89
N LYS A 873 80.14 29.88 16.95
CA LYS A 873 81.02 29.95 18.11
C LYS A 873 81.55 31.37 18.29
N ALA A 874 81.43 31.90 19.51
CA ALA A 874 82.05 33.15 19.91
C ALA A 874 83.50 32.93 20.38
N ASP A 875 84.30 34.00 20.38
CA ASP A 875 85.68 33.97 20.87
C ASP A 875 85.77 33.76 22.42
N ASP A 876 84.68 34.05 23.16
CA ASP A 876 84.53 33.89 24.62
C ASP A 876 83.37 32.95 25.01
N GLN A 877 83.22 32.60 26.31
CA GLN A 877 82.11 31.77 26.81
C GLN A 877 80.76 32.46 26.62
N ARG A 878 79.80 31.78 25.97
CA ARG A 878 78.40 32.20 25.84
C ARG A 878 77.47 31.24 26.58
N TYR A 879 76.49 31.81 27.26
CA TYR A 879 75.39 31.12 27.93
C TYR A 879 74.11 31.31 27.12
N ILE A 880 73.24 30.30 27.13
CA ILE A 880 71.93 30.33 26.47
C ILE A 880 70.88 29.86 27.47
N ARG A 881 69.71 30.49 27.41
CA ARG A 881 68.50 29.99 28.09
C ARG A 881 67.31 30.07 27.15
N ILE A 882 66.31 29.25 27.45
CA ILE A 882 65.06 29.14 26.71
C ILE A 882 63.94 29.57 27.66
N GLY A 883 63.18 30.57 27.26
CA GLY A 883 61.93 30.97 27.88
C GLY A 883 60.75 30.37 27.11
N VAL A 884 59.71 29.99 27.83
CA VAL A 884 58.46 29.49 27.23
C VAL A 884 57.32 30.27 27.87
N SER A 885 56.40 30.79 27.05
CA SER A 885 55.17 31.43 27.49
C SER A 885 53.96 30.73 26.88
N ILE A 886 52.81 30.85 27.54
CA ILE A 886 51.52 30.54 26.94
C ILE A 886 50.72 31.84 26.84
N ASP A 887 49.90 31.94 25.79
CA ASP A 887 49.03 33.10 25.55
C ASP A 887 47.73 33.04 26.35
#